data_AF-A0AAD6PU01-F1
#
_entry.id   AF-A0AAD6PU01-F1
#
_cell.length_a   1.000
_cell.length_b   1.000
_cell.length_c   1.000
_cell.angle_alpha   90.00
_cell.angle_beta   90.00
_cell.angle_gamma   90.00
#
_symmetry.space_group_name_H-M   'P 1'
#
loop_
_entity.id
_entity.type
_entity.pdbx_description
1 polymer ?
#
loop_
_entity_poly.entity_id
_entity_poly.type
_entity_poly.pdbx_seq_one_letter_code
_entity_poly.pdbx_strand_id
1 'polypeptide(L)'
;MVSPPRLLHSISLLLLLLSIFHVSDAATALVDKVCKQTSSYPFCVRSLYSDSRTPEADEYTLAYISVGVAYNNATSTQHYISDQLRSIEVNGSSHHDQQQRLQMCSRGYQRAVSALTMAHNDLDSETFFELARLAAKASSGANDCKAAFKGVPSPTALAKGNQDLVHLCEICGVVAKLFTVMCIPSLVYLTVEMVQMSNKWQDGQHKHTRQIHAQASCLLKGGRERERFVGRQTELSSLYLGIELTKPEVKFGLERLKKRELTISETIFCASQRPRQNPSIRKEKPIPQNVDFPPILPKKKKKPFPIPFKKIQKAAREDKKLAQMGIEKPLEPPKNGLLVPDLIPLAYEVLDAWKVLIKGVAQLLHTIPVYGCSECSEVHVALEGHQIKDCLGPTSRDRHSLHSWVRGSIDDILVPIESYHLYDPFGRRIKHETRFEYDRIPAVVELCIQAGVDIPEYPSRRRMKPIRMIGKKVIDRGGFLEEPKPWRLGNPSTPVDFDTYRANERFPPPLSEDIPRIAQETMDAYDFVRSGVMKLMKKYTVKACGYCSEVHVGPWGHNAKFCGAFKHQWRDGKHGWQDAIVDEVFPPNCVWHVRDPRGPPLRSALKRFYGKAPAVVEVCMQAGAQVPDRYKPMMRLDIIVPESDEAKLVA
;
A
#
# COMPACT_ATOMS: atom_id res chain seq x y z
N MET A 1 -31.54 70.64 36.98
CA MET A 1 -32.44 69.54 36.57
C MET A 1 -32.51 69.50 35.04
N VAL A 2 -31.69 68.67 34.40
CA VAL A 2 -31.98 68.13 33.05
C VAL A 2 -31.47 66.70 33.06
N SER A 3 -32.40 65.75 33.01
CA SER A 3 -32.16 64.31 33.14
C SER A 3 -31.42 63.74 31.92
N PRO A 4 -30.53 62.74 32.08
CA PRO A 4 -29.95 62.03 30.94
C PRO A 4 -30.56 60.62 30.77
N PRO A 5 -31.80 60.45 30.23
CA PRO A 5 -32.23 59.14 29.73
C PRO A 5 -32.16 59.05 28.19
N ARG A 6 -31.76 60.12 27.48
CA ARG A 6 -31.79 60.15 26.01
C ARG A 6 -30.53 59.59 25.33
N LEU A 7 -29.37 59.62 26.00
CA LEU A 7 -28.13 59.11 25.41
C LEU A 7 -28.07 57.57 25.40
N LEU A 8 -28.53 56.92 26.47
CA LEU A 8 -28.52 55.45 26.60
C LEU A 8 -29.57 54.78 25.69
N HIS A 9 -30.73 55.40 25.48
CA HIS A 9 -31.72 54.90 24.51
C HIS A 9 -31.24 55.09 23.06
N SER A 10 -30.53 56.19 22.77
CA SER A 10 -29.95 56.39 21.43
C SER A 10 -28.82 55.40 21.13
N ILE A 11 -28.00 55.05 22.11
CA ILE A 11 -26.93 54.05 21.94
C ILE A 11 -27.50 52.63 21.90
N SER A 12 -28.52 52.32 22.71
CA SER A 12 -29.22 51.02 22.67
C SER A 12 -29.98 50.82 21.36
N LEU A 13 -30.64 51.86 20.83
CA LEU A 13 -31.31 51.82 19.53
C LEU A 13 -30.29 51.79 18.37
N LEU A 14 -29.15 52.47 18.48
CA LEU A 14 -28.07 52.37 17.49
C LEU A 14 -27.40 50.99 17.53
N LEU A 15 -27.26 50.35 18.69
CA LEU A 15 -26.78 48.98 18.83
C LEU A 15 -27.81 47.94 18.38
N LEU A 16 -29.11 48.18 18.59
CA LEU A 16 -30.20 47.37 18.02
C LEU A 16 -30.29 47.54 16.50
N LEU A 17 -30.09 48.74 15.97
CA LEU A 17 -30.04 49.01 14.53
C LEU A 17 -28.74 48.45 13.92
N LEU A 18 -27.61 48.53 14.60
CA LEU A 18 -26.35 47.90 14.18
C LEU A 18 -26.42 46.36 14.23
N SER A 19 -27.25 45.77 15.11
CA SER A 19 -27.54 44.33 15.11
C SER A 19 -28.66 43.94 14.13
N ILE A 20 -29.43 44.89 13.60
CA ILE A 20 -30.36 44.70 12.48
C ILE A 20 -29.68 44.96 11.11
N PHE A 21 -28.49 45.58 11.07
CA PHE A 21 -27.75 45.89 9.84
C PHE A 21 -26.38 45.18 9.66
N HIS A 22 -26.07 44.12 10.41
CA HIS A 22 -24.91 43.24 10.13
C HIS A 22 -25.29 42.00 9.28
N VAL A 23 -26.01 42.22 8.18
CA VAL A 23 -26.09 41.25 7.07
C VAL A 23 -25.54 41.93 5.82
N SER A 24 -24.21 42.01 5.76
CA SER A 24 -23.44 42.17 4.52
C SER A 24 -22.64 40.86 4.43
N ASP A 25 -23.23 39.76 3.96
CA ASP A 25 -23.55 39.44 2.56
C ASP A 25 -22.33 39.48 1.62
N ALA A 26 -21.24 38.84 2.05
CA ALA A 26 -20.33 38.22 1.10
C ALA A 26 -20.27 36.73 1.43
N ALA A 27 -20.80 35.90 0.51
CA ALA A 27 -20.52 34.48 0.53
C ALA A 27 -19.00 34.28 0.54
N THR A 28 -18.50 33.25 1.24
CA THR A 28 -17.07 32.93 1.19
C THR A 28 -16.66 32.71 -0.27
N ALA A 29 -15.40 32.98 -0.61
CA ALA A 29 -14.92 32.81 -1.99
C ALA A 29 -15.20 31.40 -2.55
N LEU A 30 -15.17 30.38 -1.69
CA LEU A 30 -15.50 29.01 -2.05
C LEU A 30 -17.01 28.82 -2.32
N VAL A 31 -17.89 29.34 -1.44
CA VAL A 31 -19.35 29.24 -1.62
C VAL A 31 -19.79 30.05 -2.83
N ASP A 32 -19.24 31.24 -3.04
CA ASP A 32 -19.49 32.07 -4.23
C ASP A 32 -19.11 31.33 -5.52
N LYS A 33 -17.92 30.70 -5.57
CA LYS A 33 -17.46 29.88 -6.70
C LYS A 33 -18.39 28.71 -7.02
N VAL A 34 -18.93 28.04 -6.00
CA VAL A 34 -19.88 26.93 -6.15
C VAL A 34 -21.23 27.46 -6.61
N CYS A 35 -21.81 28.42 -5.89
CA CYS A 35 -23.18 28.87 -6.13
C CYS A 35 -23.36 29.57 -7.48
N LYS A 36 -22.32 30.22 -8.02
CA LYS A 36 -22.35 30.79 -9.39
C LYS A 36 -22.51 29.75 -10.50
N GLN A 37 -22.19 28.49 -10.23
CA GLN A 37 -22.34 27.38 -11.20
C GLN A 37 -23.65 26.61 -11.03
N THR A 38 -24.56 27.08 -10.16
CA THR A 38 -25.86 26.47 -9.93
C THR A 38 -26.98 27.27 -10.59
N SER A 39 -28.12 26.63 -10.87
CA SER A 39 -29.29 27.29 -11.46
C SER A 39 -29.92 28.39 -10.59
N SER A 40 -29.66 28.41 -9.28
CA SER A 40 -30.20 29.41 -8.36
C SER A 40 -29.18 29.76 -7.28
N TYR A 41 -28.45 30.85 -7.51
CA TYR A 41 -27.48 31.40 -6.56
C TYR A 41 -28.09 31.67 -5.16
N PRO A 42 -29.24 32.36 -5.02
CA PRO A 42 -29.82 32.65 -3.70
C PRO A 42 -30.24 31.38 -2.95
N PHE A 43 -30.74 30.37 -3.66
CA PHE A 43 -31.08 29.09 -3.07
C PHE A 43 -29.82 28.37 -2.56
N CYS A 44 -28.76 28.32 -3.39
CA CYS A 44 -27.51 27.68 -3.03
C CYS A 44 -26.87 28.28 -1.78
N VAL A 45 -26.76 29.61 -1.71
CA VAL A 45 -26.20 30.30 -0.54
C VAL A 45 -27.04 29.99 0.70
N ARG A 46 -28.37 30.21 0.65
CA ARG A 46 -29.25 29.95 1.79
C ARG A 46 -29.21 28.50 2.25
N SER A 47 -29.14 27.54 1.33
CA SER A 47 -29.07 26.12 1.65
C SER A 47 -27.76 25.74 2.32
N LEU A 48 -26.62 26.21 1.83
CA LEU A 48 -25.31 25.92 2.44
C LEU A 48 -25.21 26.57 3.83
N TYR A 49 -25.51 27.87 3.93
CA TYR A 49 -25.48 28.62 5.20
C TYR A 49 -26.54 28.19 6.23
N SER A 50 -27.42 27.24 5.90
CA SER A 50 -28.25 26.57 6.91
C SER A 50 -27.43 25.73 7.90
N ASP A 51 -26.19 25.35 7.53
CA ASP A 51 -25.21 24.75 8.43
C ASP A 51 -24.24 25.80 8.96
N SER A 52 -24.12 25.89 10.29
CA SER A 52 -23.30 26.89 10.97
C SER A 52 -21.81 26.78 10.69
N ARG A 53 -21.33 25.65 10.14
CA ARG A 53 -19.91 25.44 9.78
C ARG A 53 -19.52 26.04 8.43
N THR A 54 -20.49 26.45 7.61
CA THR A 54 -20.28 26.95 6.24
C THR A 54 -19.29 28.12 6.12
N PRO A 55 -19.28 29.13 7.04
CA PRO A 55 -18.36 30.25 6.93
C PRO A 55 -16.86 29.87 6.99
N GLU A 56 -16.53 28.75 7.65
CA GLU A 56 -15.15 28.26 7.82
C GLU A 56 -14.89 26.97 7.03
N ALA A 57 -15.85 26.54 6.20
CA ALA A 57 -15.77 25.27 5.49
C ALA A 57 -14.72 25.28 4.37
N ASP A 58 -13.80 24.30 4.40
CA ASP A 58 -12.98 23.94 3.26
C ASP A 58 -13.79 23.10 2.24
N GLU A 59 -13.18 22.75 1.10
CA GLU A 59 -13.86 21.99 0.02
C GLU A 59 -14.50 20.70 0.53
N TYR A 60 -13.81 20.01 1.44
CA TYR A 60 -14.26 18.77 2.06
C TYR A 60 -15.46 18.98 2.98
N THR A 61 -15.36 19.94 3.90
CA THR A 61 -16.44 20.29 4.83
C THR A 61 -17.67 20.77 4.06
N LEU A 62 -17.47 21.53 2.99
CA LEU A 62 -18.56 21.99 2.11
C LEU A 62 -19.25 20.82 1.39
N ALA A 63 -18.50 19.78 0.98
CA ALA A 63 -19.08 18.55 0.44
C ALA A 63 -19.95 17.82 1.46
N TYR A 64 -19.50 17.69 2.71
CA TYR A 64 -20.31 17.12 3.79
C TYR A 64 -21.57 17.92 4.08
N ILE A 65 -21.48 19.25 4.11
CA ILE A 65 -22.61 20.15 4.30
C ILE A 65 -23.62 19.96 3.16
N SER A 66 -23.17 20.04 1.90
CA SER A 66 -24.06 19.93 0.73
C SER A 66 -24.84 18.60 0.70
N VAL A 67 -24.17 17.47 0.95
CA VAL A 67 -24.81 16.15 1.02
C VAL A 67 -25.73 16.03 2.23
N GLY A 68 -25.32 16.60 3.37
CA GLY A 68 -26.12 16.61 4.60
C GLY A 68 -27.45 17.34 4.44
N VAL A 69 -27.44 18.53 3.84
CA VAL A 69 -28.65 19.31 3.57
C VAL A 69 -29.57 18.58 2.59
N ALA A 70 -29.01 17.97 1.53
CA ALA A 70 -29.77 17.13 0.60
C ALA A 70 -30.41 15.92 1.29
N TYR A 71 -29.66 15.23 2.15
CA TYR A 71 -30.13 14.07 2.91
C TYR A 71 -31.28 14.42 3.86
N ASN A 72 -31.17 15.54 4.58
CA ASN A 72 -32.19 15.99 5.52
C ASN A 72 -33.50 16.35 4.79
N ASN A 73 -33.41 17.00 3.62
CA ASN A 73 -34.57 17.28 2.79
C ASN A 73 -35.21 15.98 2.25
N ALA A 74 -34.40 15.05 1.77
CA ALA A 74 -34.87 13.78 1.21
C ALA A 74 -35.59 12.92 2.27
N THR A 75 -35.03 12.80 3.47
CA THR A 75 -35.64 12.05 4.57
C THR A 75 -36.91 12.72 5.08
N SER A 76 -36.91 14.05 5.24
CA SER A 76 -38.12 14.80 5.64
C SER A 76 -39.27 14.61 4.64
N THR A 77 -38.97 14.65 3.35
CA THR A 77 -39.98 14.43 2.29
C THR A 77 -40.45 12.97 2.25
N GLN A 78 -39.55 12.01 2.46
CA GLN A 78 -39.90 10.60 2.59
C GLN A 78 -40.85 10.32 3.76
N HIS A 79 -40.61 10.95 4.91
CA HIS A 79 -41.50 10.87 6.06
C HIS A 79 -42.89 11.44 5.74
N TYR A 80 -42.94 12.63 5.11
CA TYR A 80 -44.19 13.23 4.68
C TYR A 80 -45.00 12.29 3.75
N ILE A 81 -44.35 11.69 2.74
CA ILE A 81 -45.00 10.73 1.84
C ILE A 81 -45.55 9.52 2.62
N SER A 82 -44.79 9.01 3.58
CA SER A 82 -45.19 7.85 4.40
C SER A 82 -46.39 8.18 5.28
N ASP A 83 -46.44 9.37 5.88
CA ASP A 83 -47.58 9.82 6.67
C ASP A 83 -48.84 10.00 5.81
N GLN A 84 -48.70 10.56 4.61
CA GLN A 84 -49.81 10.68 3.66
C GLN A 84 -50.35 9.31 3.25
N LEU A 85 -49.48 8.34 2.93
CA LEU A 85 -49.89 6.97 2.61
C LEU A 85 -50.65 6.31 3.77
N ARG A 86 -50.13 6.44 4.99
CA ARG A 86 -50.79 5.91 6.20
C ARG A 86 -52.16 6.56 6.43
N SER A 87 -52.30 7.87 6.19
CA SER A 87 -53.58 8.56 6.35
C SER A 87 -54.65 8.07 5.36
N ILE A 88 -54.25 7.73 4.13
CA ILE A 88 -55.14 7.18 3.09
C ILE A 88 -55.60 5.76 3.48
N GLU A 89 -54.70 4.94 4.03
CA GLU A 89 -55.02 3.59 4.51
C GLU A 89 -56.02 3.61 5.67
N VAL A 90 -55.90 4.55 6.61
CA VAL A 90 -56.78 4.67 7.77
C VAL A 90 -58.16 5.23 7.41
N ASN A 91 -58.23 6.20 6.49
CA ASN A 91 -59.45 6.93 6.20
C ASN A 91 -60.36 6.26 5.14
N GLY A 92 -59.97 5.10 4.60
CA GLY A 92 -60.83 4.28 3.73
C GLY A 92 -61.29 4.98 2.43
N SER A 93 -60.52 5.93 1.91
CA SER A 93 -60.94 6.76 0.77
C SER A 93 -60.68 6.09 -0.58
N SER A 94 -61.57 6.27 -1.57
CA SER A 94 -61.44 5.75 -2.96
C SER A 94 -60.39 6.48 -3.81
N HIS A 95 -59.30 6.97 -3.20
CA HIS A 95 -58.23 7.70 -3.88
C HIS A 95 -57.11 6.76 -4.36
N HIS A 96 -57.50 5.67 -5.03
CA HIS A 96 -56.59 4.64 -5.54
C HIS A 96 -55.47 5.26 -6.40
N ASP A 97 -55.82 6.22 -7.26
CA ASP A 97 -54.84 6.88 -8.13
C ASP A 97 -53.85 7.78 -7.37
N GLN A 98 -54.28 8.43 -6.29
CA GLN A 98 -53.39 9.25 -5.45
C GLN A 98 -52.46 8.35 -4.61
N GLN A 99 -52.99 7.25 -4.07
CA GLN A 99 -52.19 6.25 -3.36
C GLN A 99 -51.11 5.65 -4.26
N GLN A 100 -51.45 5.28 -5.50
CA GLN A 100 -50.50 4.74 -6.47
C GLN A 100 -49.39 5.75 -6.82
N ARG A 101 -49.75 7.03 -7.01
CA ARG A 101 -48.77 8.11 -7.25
C ARG A 101 -47.84 8.32 -6.05
N LEU A 102 -48.37 8.31 -4.82
CA LEU A 102 -47.57 8.42 -3.59
C LEU A 102 -46.67 7.20 -3.37
N GLN A 103 -47.09 6.00 -3.75
CA GLN A 103 -46.24 4.79 -3.73
C GLN A 103 -45.07 4.89 -4.72
N MET A 104 -45.28 5.47 -5.90
CA MET A 104 -44.19 5.78 -6.84
C MET A 104 -43.19 6.77 -6.22
N CYS A 105 -43.69 7.85 -5.61
CA CYS A 105 -42.86 8.80 -4.87
C CYS A 105 -42.08 8.15 -3.72
N SER A 106 -42.71 7.28 -2.95
CA SER A 106 -42.06 6.55 -1.84
C SER A 106 -40.86 5.74 -2.34
N ARG A 107 -41.02 4.99 -3.45
CA ARG A 107 -39.91 4.24 -4.08
C ARG A 107 -38.81 5.17 -4.60
N GLY A 108 -39.16 6.31 -5.20
CA GLY A 108 -38.22 7.32 -5.66
C GLY A 108 -37.37 7.88 -4.51
N TYR A 109 -38.02 8.27 -3.41
CA TYR A 109 -37.35 8.81 -2.23
C TYR A 109 -36.55 7.76 -1.45
N GLN A 110 -36.97 6.50 -1.40
CA GLN A 110 -36.13 5.41 -0.89
C GLN A 110 -34.81 5.29 -1.65
N ARG A 111 -34.86 5.39 -2.99
CA ARG A 111 -33.64 5.39 -3.83
C ARG A 111 -32.80 6.64 -3.61
N ALA A 112 -33.42 7.81 -3.47
CA ALA A 112 -32.72 9.07 -3.23
C ALA A 112 -32.02 9.09 -1.88
N VAL A 113 -32.70 8.71 -0.80
CA VAL A 113 -32.11 8.60 0.54
C VAL A 113 -30.96 7.60 0.53
N SER A 114 -31.15 6.41 -0.08
CA SER A 114 -30.07 5.43 -0.22
C SER A 114 -28.86 5.98 -1.00
N ALA A 115 -29.09 6.73 -2.08
CA ALA A 115 -28.04 7.36 -2.86
C ALA A 115 -27.26 8.41 -2.06
N LEU A 116 -27.95 9.24 -1.28
CA LEU A 116 -27.33 10.25 -0.41
C LEU A 116 -26.59 9.63 0.77
N THR A 117 -27.08 8.52 1.34
CA THR A 117 -26.34 7.74 2.33
C THR A 117 -25.06 7.15 1.74
N MET A 118 -25.12 6.62 0.51
CA MET A 118 -23.92 6.16 -0.19
C MET A 118 -22.96 7.32 -0.47
N ALA A 119 -23.46 8.50 -0.81
CA ALA A 119 -22.62 9.69 -1.04
C ALA A 119 -21.93 10.12 0.25
N HIS A 120 -22.65 10.10 1.38
CA HIS A 120 -22.07 10.39 2.68
C HIS A 120 -20.98 9.37 3.07
N ASN A 121 -21.19 8.08 2.78
CA ASN A 121 -20.17 7.05 3.00
C ASN A 121 -18.96 7.20 2.03
N ASP A 122 -19.19 7.67 0.80
CA ASP A 122 -18.12 7.97 -0.17
C ASP A 122 -17.24 9.10 0.37
N LEU A 123 -17.85 10.17 0.91
CA LEU A 123 -17.16 11.26 1.61
C LEU A 123 -16.34 10.73 2.80
N ASP A 124 -16.89 9.83 3.63
CA ASP A 124 -16.18 9.18 4.74
C ASP A 124 -15.01 8.29 4.29
N SER A 125 -15.00 7.87 3.01
CA SER A 125 -13.91 7.11 2.41
C SER A 125 -12.90 7.98 1.64
N GLU A 126 -13.13 9.30 1.60
CA GLU A 126 -12.37 10.33 0.88
C GLU A 126 -12.26 10.07 -0.63
N THR A 127 -13.17 9.27 -1.18
CA THR A 127 -13.38 9.15 -2.62
C THR A 127 -14.54 10.08 -2.99
N PHE A 128 -14.35 10.95 -3.98
CA PHE A 128 -15.34 11.98 -4.37
C PHE A 128 -15.92 11.70 -5.77
N PHE A 129 -15.50 10.60 -6.41
CA PHE A 129 -15.79 10.31 -7.81
C PHE A 129 -17.24 9.85 -8.01
N GLU A 130 -17.87 9.28 -6.98
CA GLU A 130 -19.26 8.85 -7.07
C GLU A 130 -20.23 9.96 -6.66
N LEU A 131 -19.75 11.03 -6.03
CA LEU A 131 -20.59 12.11 -5.50
C LEU A 131 -21.52 12.71 -6.56
N ALA A 132 -20.99 13.05 -7.74
CA ALA A 132 -21.80 13.60 -8.84
C ALA A 132 -22.86 12.59 -9.34
N ARG A 133 -22.47 11.32 -9.51
CA ARG A 133 -23.39 10.27 -9.97
C ARG A 133 -24.47 9.97 -8.93
N LEU A 134 -24.11 9.93 -7.65
CA LEU A 134 -25.03 9.67 -6.55
C LEU A 134 -26.00 10.84 -6.34
N ALA A 135 -25.53 12.07 -6.47
CA ALA A 135 -26.38 13.26 -6.50
C ALA A 135 -27.36 13.23 -7.68
N ALA A 136 -26.89 12.88 -8.89
CA ALA A 136 -27.77 12.72 -10.05
C ALA A 136 -28.82 11.62 -9.85
N LYS A 137 -28.45 10.49 -9.23
CA LYS A 137 -29.39 9.41 -8.87
C LYS A 137 -30.44 9.87 -7.86
N ALA A 138 -30.06 10.68 -6.86
CA ALA A 138 -31.00 11.23 -5.90
C ALA A 138 -31.95 12.25 -6.54
N SER A 139 -31.44 13.13 -7.40
CA SER A 139 -32.23 14.06 -8.22
C SER A 139 -33.25 13.31 -9.11
N SER A 140 -32.84 12.20 -9.73
CA SER A 140 -33.76 11.34 -10.51
C SER A 140 -34.92 10.82 -9.67
N GLY A 141 -34.69 10.45 -8.41
CA GLY A 141 -35.77 9.98 -7.53
C GLY A 141 -36.84 11.06 -7.25
N ALA A 142 -36.42 12.31 -7.09
CA ALA A 142 -37.32 13.46 -6.96
C ALA A 142 -38.07 13.77 -8.27
N ASN A 143 -37.38 13.68 -9.40
CA ASN A 143 -37.98 13.89 -10.73
C ASN A 143 -38.99 12.79 -11.08
N ASP A 144 -38.73 11.53 -10.74
CA ASP A 144 -39.68 10.43 -10.90
C ASP A 144 -40.96 10.69 -10.10
N CYS A 145 -40.83 11.21 -8.87
CA CYS A 145 -41.99 11.60 -8.06
C CYS A 145 -42.76 12.78 -8.68
N LYS A 146 -42.04 13.82 -9.15
CA LYS A 146 -42.66 14.97 -9.84
C LYS A 146 -43.41 14.52 -11.11
N ALA A 147 -42.84 13.59 -11.87
CA ALA A 147 -43.45 13.04 -13.07
C ALA A 147 -44.72 12.24 -12.76
N ALA A 148 -44.78 11.54 -11.62
CA ALA A 148 -45.98 10.82 -11.19
C ALA A 148 -47.20 11.73 -11.00
N PHE A 149 -46.99 13.02 -10.72
CA PHE A 149 -48.05 14.03 -10.59
C PHE A 149 -48.16 14.98 -11.81
N LYS A 150 -47.56 14.63 -12.95
CA LYS A 150 -47.64 15.49 -14.14
C LYS A 150 -49.09 15.66 -14.61
N GLY A 151 -49.55 16.91 -14.70
CA GLY A 151 -50.92 17.23 -15.13
C GLY A 151 -51.99 17.07 -14.04
N VAL A 152 -51.60 16.74 -12.80
CA VAL A 152 -52.52 16.58 -11.66
C VAL A 152 -51.96 17.36 -10.46
N PRO A 153 -52.77 18.03 -9.63
CA PRO A 153 -52.28 18.71 -8.44
C PRO A 153 -51.58 17.74 -7.46
N SER A 154 -50.33 18.06 -7.09
CA SER A 154 -49.61 17.38 -6.00
C SER A 154 -49.69 18.21 -4.70
N PRO A 155 -49.63 17.58 -3.51
CA PRO A 155 -49.55 18.32 -2.26
C PRO A 155 -48.38 19.32 -2.25
N THR A 156 -48.62 20.55 -1.79
CA THR A 156 -47.66 21.66 -1.87
C THR A 156 -46.32 21.34 -1.18
N ALA A 157 -46.37 20.67 -0.02
CA ALA A 157 -45.18 20.23 0.70
C ALA A 157 -44.33 19.23 -0.09
N LEU A 158 -44.98 18.32 -0.84
CA LEU A 158 -44.32 17.35 -1.71
C LEU A 158 -43.72 18.04 -2.94
N ALA A 159 -44.46 18.95 -3.57
CA ALA A 159 -43.97 19.73 -4.71
C ALA A 159 -42.70 20.51 -4.36
N LYS A 160 -42.72 21.17 -3.19
CA LYS A 160 -41.56 21.89 -2.64
C LYS A 160 -40.40 20.94 -2.31
N GLY A 161 -40.66 19.82 -1.63
CA GLY A 161 -39.63 18.81 -1.33
C GLY A 161 -38.95 18.25 -2.59
N ASN A 162 -39.72 17.99 -3.65
CA ASN A 162 -39.19 17.56 -4.94
C ASN A 162 -38.27 18.62 -5.56
N GLN A 163 -38.73 19.87 -5.60
CA GLN A 163 -37.96 20.98 -6.18
C GLN A 163 -36.69 21.27 -5.39
N ASP A 164 -36.79 21.34 -4.06
CA ASP A 164 -35.65 21.58 -3.18
C ASP A 164 -34.59 20.48 -3.34
N LEU A 165 -34.99 19.20 -3.39
CA LEU A 165 -34.04 18.09 -3.56
C LEU A 165 -33.29 18.14 -4.89
N VAL A 166 -33.97 18.52 -5.99
CA VAL A 166 -33.32 18.67 -7.30
C VAL A 166 -32.23 19.76 -7.26
N HIS A 167 -32.53 20.92 -6.68
CA HIS A 167 -31.55 22.01 -6.54
C HIS A 167 -30.42 21.64 -5.56
N LEU A 168 -30.72 20.94 -4.46
CA LEU A 168 -29.70 20.46 -3.52
C LEU A 168 -28.75 19.44 -4.17
N CYS A 169 -29.27 18.54 -5.00
CA CYS A 169 -28.45 17.60 -5.76
C CYS A 169 -27.62 18.28 -6.85
N GLU A 170 -28.09 19.38 -7.43
CA GLU A 170 -27.29 20.21 -8.35
C GLU A 170 -26.09 20.82 -7.62
N ILE A 171 -26.30 21.39 -6.42
CA ILE A 171 -25.21 21.90 -5.57
C ILE A 171 -24.20 20.78 -5.28
N CYS A 172 -24.66 19.60 -4.88
CA CYS A 172 -23.78 18.44 -4.67
C CYS A 172 -22.96 18.08 -5.91
N GLY A 173 -23.57 18.16 -7.10
CA GLY A 173 -22.92 17.90 -8.37
C GLY A 173 -21.85 18.95 -8.72
N VAL A 174 -22.08 20.22 -8.43
CA VAL A 174 -21.08 21.29 -8.59
C VAL A 174 -19.94 21.15 -7.59
N VAL A 175 -20.25 20.88 -6.32
CA VAL A 175 -19.24 20.63 -5.28
C VAL A 175 -18.36 19.43 -5.65
N ALA A 176 -18.95 18.37 -6.24
CA ALA A 176 -18.18 17.25 -6.75
C ALA A 176 -17.13 17.66 -7.79
N LYS A 177 -17.40 18.71 -8.60
CA LYS A 177 -16.44 19.19 -9.60
C LYS A 177 -15.19 19.80 -8.98
N LEU A 178 -15.25 20.34 -7.77
CA LEU A 178 -14.06 20.85 -7.06
C LEU A 178 -12.97 19.78 -6.96
N PHE A 179 -13.36 18.51 -6.87
CA PHE A 179 -12.46 17.36 -6.77
C PHE A 179 -12.05 16.74 -8.12
N THR A 180 -12.52 17.30 -9.25
CA THR A 180 -12.25 16.78 -10.61
C THR A 180 -11.24 17.60 -11.41
N VAL A 181 -10.91 18.83 -11.00
CA VAL A 181 -10.10 19.78 -11.78
C VAL A 181 -8.59 19.50 -11.75
N MET A 182 -8.12 18.48 -11.03
CA MET A 182 -6.73 18.01 -11.15
C MET A 182 -6.46 17.13 -12.40
N CYS A 183 -7.41 17.04 -13.34
CA CYS A 183 -7.31 16.21 -14.55
C CYS A 183 -7.50 17.00 -15.86
N ILE A 184 -6.76 18.11 -16.04
CA ILE A 184 -6.48 18.63 -17.39
C ILE A 184 -4.96 18.55 -17.61
N PRO A 185 -4.45 17.60 -18.41
CA PRO A 185 -3.05 17.63 -18.81
C PRO A 185 -2.85 18.78 -19.81
N SER A 186 -2.06 19.78 -19.42
CA SER A 186 -1.58 20.79 -20.37
C SER A 186 -0.55 20.13 -21.32
N LEU A 187 -0.95 20.04 -22.58
CA LEU A 187 -0.36 19.26 -23.69
C LEU A 187 0.95 19.84 -24.28
N VAL A 188 1.95 20.27 -23.48
CA VAL A 188 3.17 20.90 -24.07
C VAL A 188 4.53 20.36 -23.58
N TYR A 189 4.62 19.40 -22.65
CA TYR A 189 5.92 18.98 -22.11
C TYR A 189 6.21 17.46 -22.14
N LEU A 190 5.92 16.78 -23.26
CA LEU A 190 6.14 15.33 -23.37
C LEU A 190 6.77 14.87 -24.70
N THR A 191 8.01 15.27 -24.99
CA THR A 191 8.79 14.61 -26.05
C THR A 191 10.19 14.14 -25.63
N VAL A 192 10.74 14.61 -24.51
CA VAL A 192 12.09 14.19 -24.06
C VAL A 192 12.03 13.13 -22.95
N GLU A 193 11.05 13.19 -22.04
CA GLU A 193 10.97 12.28 -20.88
C GLU A 193 10.50 10.85 -21.23
N MET A 194 9.72 10.68 -22.31
CA MET A 194 9.27 9.36 -22.74
C MET A 194 10.42 8.46 -23.19
N VAL A 195 11.54 9.01 -23.67
CA VAL A 195 12.71 8.21 -24.09
C VAL A 195 13.49 7.69 -22.88
N GLN A 196 13.61 8.47 -21.79
CA GLN A 196 14.29 8.04 -20.57
C GLN A 196 13.42 7.15 -19.68
N MET A 197 12.10 7.38 -19.61
CA MET A 197 11.17 6.47 -18.93
C MET A 197 11.01 5.16 -19.70
N SER A 198 11.03 5.17 -21.03
CA SER A 198 11.04 3.95 -21.87
C SER A 198 12.23 3.06 -21.56
N ASN A 199 13.43 3.61 -21.35
CA ASN A 199 14.63 2.82 -21.04
C ASN A 199 14.61 2.23 -19.59
N LYS A 200 14.02 2.94 -18.61
CA LYS A 200 13.78 2.38 -17.26
C LYS A 200 12.61 1.39 -17.21
N TRP A 201 11.59 1.58 -18.05
CA TRP A 201 10.47 0.64 -18.19
C TRP A 201 10.89 -0.62 -18.95
N GLN A 202 11.72 -0.53 -19.97
CA GLN A 202 12.14 -1.69 -20.78
C GLN A 202 12.95 -2.72 -19.97
N ASP A 203 13.79 -2.27 -19.04
CA ASP A 203 14.58 -3.17 -18.18
C ASP A 203 13.74 -3.79 -17.04
N GLY A 204 12.81 -3.02 -16.44
CA GLY A 204 11.87 -3.52 -15.43
C GLY A 204 10.69 -4.34 -15.98
N GLN A 205 10.32 -4.12 -17.25
CA GLN A 205 9.31 -4.91 -17.97
C GLN A 205 9.80 -6.34 -18.25
N HIS A 206 11.11 -6.60 -18.31
CA HIS A 206 11.59 -7.96 -18.61
C HIS A 206 11.15 -9.03 -17.60
N LYS A 207 10.69 -8.66 -16.38
CA LYS A 207 10.09 -9.60 -15.42
C LYS A 207 8.56 -9.53 -15.33
N HIS A 208 7.93 -8.37 -15.51
CA HIS A 208 6.46 -8.29 -15.55
C HIS A 208 5.89 -8.91 -16.85
N THR A 209 6.63 -8.81 -17.95
CA THR A 209 6.30 -9.41 -19.25
C THR A 209 6.52 -10.94 -19.26
N ARG A 210 7.42 -11.48 -18.42
CA ARG A 210 7.60 -12.95 -18.24
C ARG A 210 6.40 -13.62 -17.55
N GLN A 211 5.60 -12.88 -16.79
CA GLN A 211 4.43 -13.44 -16.09
C GLN A 211 3.09 -13.17 -16.80
N ILE A 212 3.05 -12.25 -17.78
CA ILE A 212 1.84 -11.84 -18.51
C ILE A 212 1.75 -12.46 -19.93
N HIS A 213 2.86 -12.90 -20.54
CA HIS A 213 2.84 -13.54 -21.87
C HIS A 213 2.09 -14.89 -21.96
N ALA A 214 1.68 -15.48 -20.83
CA ALA A 214 0.82 -16.68 -20.83
C ALA A 214 -0.68 -16.39 -21.09
N GLN A 215 -1.12 -15.12 -21.14
CA GLN A 215 -2.52 -14.76 -21.39
C GLN A 215 -2.77 -14.00 -22.70
N ALA A 216 -1.73 -13.56 -23.41
CA ALA A 216 -1.86 -12.76 -24.64
C ALA A 216 -1.67 -13.56 -25.96
N SER A 217 -1.67 -14.89 -25.93
CA SER A 217 -1.52 -15.73 -27.16
C SER A 217 -2.87 -16.18 -27.77
N CYS A 218 -4.00 -15.59 -27.36
CA CYS A 218 -5.33 -15.97 -27.86
C CYS A 218 -5.95 -14.96 -28.85
N LEU A 219 -5.26 -13.88 -29.25
CA LEU A 219 -5.86 -12.84 -30.11
C LEU A 219 -4.99 -12.30 -31.26
N LEU A 220 -3.92 -12.99 -31.68
CA LEU A 220 -3.23 -12.66 -32.93
C LEU A 220 -2.82 -13.94 -33.69
N LYS A 221 -3.82 -14.65 -34.23
CA LYS A 221 -3.63 -15.49 -35.42
C LYS A 221 -4.29 -14.78 -36.59
N GLY A 222 -3.48 -14.20 -37.47
CA GLY A 222 -3.93 -13.67 -38.75
C GLY A 222 -3.00 -12.58 -39.25
N GLY A 223 -2.04 -12.92 -40.11
CA GLY A 223 -1.22 -11.95 -40.82
C GLY A 223 0.17 -12.45 -41.14
N ARG A 224 0.34 -13.02 -42.33
CA ARG A 224 1.63 -13.15 -43.02
C ARG A 224 2.15 -11.74 -43.29
N GLU A 225 3.42 -11.48 -43.02
CA GLU A 225 4.36 -10.99 -44.04
C GLU A 225 5.80 -10.94 -43.51
N ARG A 226 6.72 -11.25 -44.43
CA ARG A 226 8.17 -11.20 -44.25
C ARG A 226 8.59 -9.74 -44.31
N GLU A 227 9.57 -9.36 -43.52
CA GLU A 227 10.65 -8.54 -44.05
C GLU A 227 11.94 -8.70 -43.26
N ARG A 228 13.03 -8.61 -44.01
CA ARG A 228 14.40 -9.01 -43.71
C ARG A 228 15.21 -7.72 -43.77
N PHE A 229 15.85 -7.30 -42.68
CA PHE A 229 16.90 -6.29 -42.75
C PHE A 229 18.07 -6.65 -41.84
N VAL A 230 19.26 -6.57 -42.44
CA VAL A 230 20.60 -6.89 -41.95
C VAL A 230 21.41 -5.59 -41.97
N GLY A 231 22.34 -5.43 -41.00
CA GLY A 231 23.38 -4.38 -40.93
C GLY A 231 23.49 -3.87 -39.49
N ARG A 232 24.45 -4.23 -38.63
CA ARG A 232 25.94 -4.24 -38.66
C ARG A 232 26.55 -2.83 -38.77
N GLN A 233 27.13 -2.33 -37.66
CA GLN A 233 28.43 -1.61 -37.48
C GLN A 233 28.41 -0.88 -36.11
N THR A 234 29.14 -1.33 -35.06
CA THR A 234 30.57 -1.16 -34.70
C THR A 234 31.02 0.28 -34.37
N GLU A 235 31.64 0.35 -33.17
CA GLU A 235 32.80 1.17 -32.78
C GLU A 235 32.68 2.70 -32.69
N LEU A 236 33.01 3.23 -31.51
CA LEU A 236 34.11 4.19 -31.34
C LEU A 236 34.57 4.21 -29.88
N SER A 237 35.87 4.02 -29.71
CA SER A 237 36.62 4.03 -28.46
C SER A 237 37.39 5.33 -28.30
N SER A 238 37.69 5.65 -27.03
CA SER A 238 38.84 6.43 -26.54
C SER A 238 38.93 7.93 -26.85
N LEU A 239 39.01 8.73 -25.78
CA LEU A 239 40.19 9.58 -25.55
C LEU A 239 40.26 10.05 -24.08
N TYR A 240 41.42 9.77 -23.50
CA TYR A 240 41.92 10.21 -22.20
C TYR A 240 42.10 11.74 -22.13
N LEU A 241 41.91 12.32 -20.94
CA LEU A 241 42.87 13.27 -20.38
C LEU A 241 42.75 13.31 -18.84
N GLY A 242 43.89 13.12 -18.17
CA GLY A 242 44.01 13.13 -16.72
C GLY A 242 44.17 14.54 -16.14
N ILE A 243 43.72 14.70 -14.90
CA ILE A 243 44.19 15.74 -13.98
C ILE A 243 44.39 15.07 -12.62
N GLU A 244 45.57 15.29 -12.07
CA GLU A 244 46.08 14.74 -10.80
C GLU A 244 46.11 15.86 -9.73
N LEU A 245 46.03 15.45 -8.46
CA LEU A 245 46.32 16.19 -7.21
C LEU A 245 45.22 17.18 -6.73
N THR A 246 44.69 17.13 -5.49
CA THR A 246 45.34 16.99 -4.17
C THR A 246 44.34 16.53 -3.08
N LYS A 247 44.86 15.89 -2.02
CA LYS A 247 44.13 15.49 -0.79
C LYS A 247 44.15 16.62 0.26
N PRO A 248 43.16 16.67 1.17
CA PRO A 248 43.42 17.08 2.55
C PRO A 248 43.07 15.96 3.55
N GLU A 249 44.01 15.70 4.46
CA GLU A 249 43.83 14.92 5.67
C GLU A 249 42.92 15.63 6.67
N VAL A 250 42.01 14.89 7.30
CA VAL A 250 41.33 15.35 8.53
C VAL A 250 41.42 14.24 9.58
N LYS A 251 42.17 14.53 10.65
CA LYS A 251 42.29 13.73 11.87
C LYS A 251 41.04 13.94 12.73
N PHE A 252 40.46 12.85 13.24
CA PHE A 252 39.56 12.92 14.40
C PHE A 252 40.09 12.03 15.53
N GLY A 253 40.27 12.67 16.69
CA GLY A 253 40.80 12.08 17.92
C GLY A 253 39.76 11.24 18.65
N LEU A 254 40.26 10.15 19.25
CA LEU A 254 39.55 9.20 20.07
C LEU A 254 39.56 9.68 21.53
N GLU A 255 38.42 10.09 22.10
CA GLU A 255 38.30 10.31 23.54
C GLU A 255 37.64 9.12 24.25
N ARG A 256 38.42 8.52 25.16
CA ARG A 256 38.03 7.49 26.12
C ARG A 256 37.24 8.12 27.27
N LEU A 257 36.01 7.66 27.53
CA LEU A 257 35.31 7.94 28.79
C LEU A 257 35.45 6.77 29.78
N LYS A 258 35.78 7.14 31.01
CA LYS A 258 36.34 6.34 32.09
C LYS A 258 35.30 5.44 32.80
N LYS A 259 35.76 4.23 33.11
CA LYS A 259 35.24 3.28 34.12
C LYS A 259 35.04 3.97 35.47
N ARG A 260 33.89 3.75 36.11
CA ARG A 260 33.71 3.96 37.56
C ARG A 260 33.45 2.60 38.22
N GLU A 261 34.43 2.18 39.02
CA GLU A 261 34.29 1.12 40.02
C GLU A 261 33.56 1.68 41.24
N LEU A 262 32.69 0.87 41.86
CA LEU A 262 32.18 1.09 43.21
C LEU A 262 32.31 -0.22 43.99
N THR A 263 33.01 -0.10 45.10
CA THR A 263 33.49 -1.12 46.02
C THR A 263 32.40 -1.65 46.94
N ILE A 264 32.55 -2.91 47.34
CA ILE A 264 31.69 -3.73 48.20
C ILE A 264 31.85 -3.33 49.68
N SER A 265 30.77 -3.41 50.45
CA SER A 265 30.83 -3.68 51.90
C SER A 265 29.75 -4.70 52.27
N GLU A 266 30.19 -5.79 52.89
CA GLU A 266 29.41 -6.96 53.28
C GLU A 266 28.57 -6.69 54.53
N THR A 267 27.41 -7.35 54.64
CA THR A 267 26.90 -7.84 55.92
C THR A 267 26.13 -9.14 55.66
N ILE A 268 26.59 -10.20 56.32
CA ILE A 268 26.12 -11.57 56.24
C ILE A 268 24.83 -11.74 57.05
N PHE A 269 23.81 -12.36 56.46
CA PHE A 269 22.79 -13.07 57.23
C PHE A 269 22.44 -14.38 56.53
N CYS A 270 22.88 -15.49 57.12
CA CYS A 270 22.60 -16.85 56.68
C CYS A 270 21.20 -17.26 57.13
N ALA A 271 20.33 -17.62 56.18
CA ALA A 271 19.13 -18.40 56.45
C ALA A 271 19.06 -19.57 55.45
N SER A 272 19.11 -20.77 55.98
CA SER A 272 19.12 -22.04 55.28
C SER A 272 17.76 -22.35 54.64
N GLN A 273 17.68 -22.38 53.31
CA GLN A 273 16.58 -23.03 52.60
C GLN A 273 17.09 -23.83 51.38
N ARG A 274 16.72 -25.11 51.42
CA ARG A 274 16.87 -26.25 50.49
C ARG A 274 17.29 -25.96 49.04
N PRO A 275 18.10 -26.85 48.39
CA PRO A 275 18.49 -26.68 46.99
C PRO A 275 17.25 -26.72 46.10
N ARG A 276 16.93 -25.58 45.49
CA ARG A 276 15.97 -25.52 44.39
C ARG A 276 16.61 -26.17 43.17
N GLN A 277 15.87 -27.13 42.61
CA GLN A 277 16.19 -27.90 41.43
C GLN A 277 16.75 -27.01 40.31
N ASN A 278 17.84 -27.49 39.70
CA ASN A 278 18.41 -26.96 38.46
C ASN A 278 17.30 -26.59 37.47
N PRO A 279 17.31 -25.38 36.87
CA PRO A 279 16.49 -25.12 35.71
C PRO A 279 16.91 -26.13 34.64
N SER A 280 15.97 -26.96 34.23
CA SER A 280 16.10 -27.93 33.15
C SER A 280 17.02 -27.42 32.05
N ILE A 281 18.10 -28.16 31.76
CA ILE A 281 18.74 -28.14 30.45
C ILE A 281 17.58 -28.22 29.46
N ARG A 282 17.28 -27.11 28.76
CA ARG A 282 16.39 -27.15 27.61
C ARG A 282 17.09 -28.10 26.64
N LYS A 283 16.70 -29.38 26.62
CA LYS A 283 17.05 -30.27 25.53
C LYS A 283 16.71 -29.49 24.27
N GLU A 284 17.73 -29.10 23.50
CA GLU A 284 17.52 -28.56 22.17
C GLU A 284 16.58 -29.54 21.47
N LYS A 285 15.41 -29.05 21.07
CA LYS A 285 14.48 -29.89 20.33
C LYS A 285 15.25 -30.35 19.09
N PRO A 286 15.33 -31.67 18.83
CA PRO A 286 16.02 -32.15 17.63
C PRO A 286 15.43 -31.42 16.43
N ILE A 287 16.29 -30.71 15.70
CA ILE A 287 15.87 -30.01 14.48
C ILE A 287 15.47 -31.12 13.50
N PRO A 288 14.22 -31.16 13.03
CA PRO A 288 13.81 -32.18 12.09
C PRO A 288 14.64 -32.04 10.82
N GLN A 289 15.23 -33.14 10.37
CA GLN A 289 16.01 -33.18 9.14
C GLN A 289 15.10 -33.52 7.96
N ASN A 290 15.44 -33.08 6.74
CA ASN A 290 14.67 -33.33 5.52
C ASN A 290 13.24 -32.74 5.55
N VAL A 291 13.11 -31.52 6.05
CA VAL A 291 11.82 -30.82 6.08
C VAL A 291 11.28 -30.57 4.67
N ASP A 292 9.97 -30.76 4.49
CA ASP A 292 9.31 -30.44 3.24
C ASP A 292 9.39 -28.94 2.95
N PHE A 293 9.59 -28.61 1.67
CA PHE A 293 9.61 -27.22 1.22
C PHE A 293 8.24 -26.56 1.42
N PRO A 294 8.19 -25.25 1.71
CA PRO A 294 6.94 -24.52 1.74
C PRO A 294 6.14 -24.77 0.44
N PRO A 295 4.87 -25.15 0.53
CA PRO A 295 4.08 -25.48 -0.65
C PRO A 295 3.92 -24.22 -1.51
N ILE A 296 4.18 -24.37 -2.81
CA ILE A 296 3.91 -23.30 -3.79
C ILE A 296 2.40 -23.07 -3.81
N LEU A 297 1.97 -21.87 -3.40
CA LEU A 297 0.55 -21.54 -3.35
C LEU A 297 -0.05 -21.42 -4.76
N PRO A 298 -1.25 -21.98 -5.01
CA PRO A 298 -1.90 -21.86 -6.31
C PRO A 298 -2.21 -20.40 -6.67
N LYS A 299 -1.69 -19.93 -7.81
CA LYS A 299 -1.96 -18.56 -8.33
C LYS A 299 -3.45 -18.29 -8.62
N LYS A 300 -4.26 -19.35 -8.77
CA LYS A 300 -5.71 -19.30 -9.02
C LYS A 300 -6.56 -19.27 -7.75
N LYS A 301 -5.95 -19.10 -6.57
CA LYS A 301 -6.67 -19.02 -5.29
C LYS A 301 -6.13 -17.84 -4.47
N LYS A 302 -6.96 -17.32 -3.57
CA LYS A 302 -6.49 -16.35 -2.58
C LYS A 302 -5.52 -17.05 -1.63
N LYS A 303 -4.41 -16.39 -1.29
CA LYS A 303 -3.51 -16.80 -0.21
C LYS A 303 -4.29 -16.97 1.09
N PRO A 304 -3.92 -17.93 1.95
CA PRO A 304 -4.50 -18.07 3.28
C PRO A 304 -4.36 -16.76 4.09
N PHE A 305 -5.31 -16.51 5.00
CA PHE A 305 -5.18 -15.41 5.94
C PHE A 305 -4.17 -15.79 7.03
N PRO A 306 -3.18 -14.93 7.37
CA PRO A 306 -2.24 -15.21 8.45
C PRO A 306 -2.93 -15.32 9.81
N ILE A 307 -3.99 -14.53 10.02
CA ILE A 307 -4.85 -14.60 11.19
C ILE A 307 -6.13 -15.36 10.80
N PRO A 308 -6.56 -16.38 11.57
CA PRO A 308 -7.79 -17.11 11.29
C PRO A 308 -8.99 -16.17 11.10
N PHE A 309 -9.74 -16.36 10.01
CA PHE A 309 -10.83 -15.45 9.60
C PHE A 309 -11.87 -15.21 10.70
N LYS A 310 -12.19 -16.25 11.50
CA LYS A 310 -13.10 -16.14 12.66
C LYS A 310 -12.59 -15.12 13.71
N LYS A 311 -11.28 -15.05 13.95
CA LYS A 311 -10.69 -14.07 14.88
C LYS A 311 -10.78 -12.66 14.32
N ILE A 312 -10.52 -12.49 13.01
CA ILE A 312 -10.68 -11.19 12.32
C ILE A 312 -12.13 -10.70 12.44
N GLN A 313 -13.11 -11.58 12.20
CA GLN A 313 -14.54 -11.25 12.33
C GLN A 313 -14.91 -10.87 13.78
N LYS A 314 -14.41 -11.62 14.77
CA LYS A 314 -14.65 -11.32 16.19
C LYS A 314 -14.13 -9.93 16.55
N ALA A 315 -12.88 -9.62 16.20
CA ALA A 315 -12.28 -8.31 16.45
C ALA A 315 -13.05 -7.18 15.74
N ALA A 316 -13.51 -7.40 14.50
CA ALA A 316 -14.31 -6.42 13.77
C ALA A 316 -15.69 -6.17 14.41
N ARG A 317 -16.30 -7.19 15.01
CA ARG A 317 -17.58 -7.05 15.75
C ARG A 317 -17.39 -6.30 17.06
N GLU A 318 -16.31 -6.56 17.78
CA GLU A 318 -15.96 -5.82 19.01
C GLU A 318 -15.71 -4.35 18.70
N ASP A 319 -14.93 -4.06 17.66
CA ASP A 319 -14.67 -2.70 17.18
C ASP A 319 -15.96 -1.96 16.77
N LYS A 320 -16.87 -2.66 16.09
CA LYS A 320 -18.18 -2.11 15.72
C LYS A 320 -19.05 -1.79 16.93
N LYS A 321 -19.03 -2.63 17.98
CA LYS A 321 -19.78 -2.38 19.23
C LYS A 321 -19.28 -1.13 19.95
N LEU A 322 -17.96 -0.99 20.09
CA LEU A 322 -17.36 0.22 20.66
C LEU A 322 -17.75 1.46 19.86
N ALA A 323 -17.71 1.36 18.52
CA ALA A 323 -18.11 2.47 17.65
C ALA A 323 -19.58 2.87 17.79
N GLN A 324 -20.48 1.90 17.96
CA GLN A 324 -21.91 2.16 18.20
C GLN A 324 -22.17 2.85 19.55
N MET A 325 -21.30 2.63 20.53
CA MET A 325 -21.36 3.30 21.83
C MET A 325 -20.67 4.67 21.83
N GLY A 326 -20.09 5.11 20.70
CA GLY A 326 -19.29 6.33 20.63
C GLY A 326 -17.97 6.27 21.39
N ILE A 327 -17.52 5.05 21.77
CA ILE A 327 -16.29 4.86 22.54
C ILE A 327 -15.09 4.87 21.59
N GLU A 328 -14.10 5.70 21.91
CA GLU A 328 -12.83 5.73 21.20
C GLU A 328 -12.10 4.40 21.31
N LYS A 329 -11.49 4.02 20.18
CA LYS A 329 -10.72 2.80 20.10
C LYS A 329 -9.41 2.96 20.88
N PRO A 330 -9.10 2.07 21.83
CA PRO A 330 -7.81 2.08 22.50
C PRO A 330 -6.71 1.67 21.50
N LEU A 331 -5.78 2.58 21.23
CA LEU A 331 -4.68 2.39 20.28
C LEU A 331 -3.33 2.59 20.96
N GLU A 332 -2.51 1.55 20.91
CA GLU A 332 -1.12 1.56 21.36
C GLU A 332 -0.18 1.99 20.21
N PRO A 333 0.98 2.58 20.50
CA PRO A 333 2.04 2.76 19.50
C PRO A 333 2.45 1.42 18.85
N PRO A 334 2.63 1.36 17.50
CA PRO A 334 2.53 2.46 16.53
C PRO A 334 1.15 2.61 15.88
N LYS A 335 0.14 1.87 16.34
CA LYS A 335 -1.23 1.91 15.77
C LYS A 335 -1.94 3.23 16.02
N ASN A 336 -1.47 4.02 16.98
CA ASN A 336 -1.91 5.39 17.22
C ASN A 336 -1.05 6.43 16.46
N GLY A 337 -0.15 6.01 15.57
CA GLY A 337 0.72 6.90 14.80
C GLY A 337 1.97 7.40 15.51
N LEU A 338 2.16 7.14 16.80
CA LEU A 338 3.41 7.43 17.49
C LEU A 338 4.48 6.36 17.17
N LEU A 339 5.75 6.75 17.14
CA LEU A 339 6.84 5.78 17.02
C LEU A 339 6.96 4.92 18.28
N VAL A 340 7.59 3.76 18.14
CA VAL A 340 7.99 2.90 19.26
C VAL A 340 9.50 3.10 19.48
N PRO A 341 9.93 3.88 20.51
CA PRO A 341 11.34 4.25 20.68
C PRO A 341 12.31 3.07 20.68
N ASP A 342 11.95 1.98 21.37
CA ASP A 342 12.76 0.77 21.48
C ASP A 342 13.00 0.05 20.13
N LEU A 343 12.19 0.35 19.10
CA LEU A 343 12.34 -0.23 17.77
C LEU A 343 13.08 0.66 16.77
N ILE A 344 13.34 1.93 17.12
CA ILE A 344 14.05 2.87 16.23
C ILE A 344 15.47 2.38 15.95
N PRO A 345 16.31 2.01 16.95
CA PRO A 345 17.67 1.52 16.68
C PRO A 345 17.67 0.28 15.80
N LEU A 346 16.76 -0.66 16.07
CA LEU A 346 16.60 -1.86 15.25
C LEU A 346 16.24 -1.53 13.79
N ALA A 347 15.42 -0.50 13.55
CA ALA A 347 15.05 -0.10 12.21
C ALA A 347 16.27 0.43 11.42
N TYR A 348 17.16 1.20 12.07
CA TYR A 348 18.44 1.63 11.49
C TYR A 348 19.35 0.43 11.19
N GLU A 349 19.55 -0.46 12.16
CA GLU A 349 20.36 -1.66 11.97
C GLU A 349 19.84 -2.55 10.83
N VAL A 350 18.52 -2.65 10.66
CA VAL A 350 17.90 -3.40 9.55
C VAL A 350 18.18 -2.74 8.22
N LEU A 351 18.13 -1.41 8.13
CA LEU A 351 18.46 -0.69 6.90
C LEU A 351 19.95 -0.83 6.56
N ASP A 352 20.84 -0.76 7.54
CA ASP A 352 22.27 -0.93 7.32
C ASP A 352 22.61 -2.36 6.87
N ALA A 353 22.03 -3.37 7.52
CA ALA A 353 22.15 -4.76 7.08
C ALA A 353 21.57 -4.98 5.68
N TRP A 354 20.49 -4.29 5.32
CA TRP A 354 19.91 -4.34 3.97
C TRP A 354 20.88 -3.82 2.90
N LYS A 355 21.59 -2.72 3.18
CA LYS A 355 22.64 -2.18 2.29
C LYS A 355 23.82 -3.15 2.15
N VAL A 356 24.28 -3.73 3.27
CA VAL A 356 25.34 -4.75 3.28
C VAL A 356 24.95 -5.97 2.46
N LEU A 357 23.70 -6.42 2.60
CA LEU A 357 23.16 -7.55 1.83
C LEU A 357 23.17 -7.27 0.33
N ILE A 358 22.66 -6.10 -0.11
CA ILE A 358 22.65 -5.73 -1.54
C ILE A 358 24.06 -5.69 -2.09
N LYS A 359 24.98 -4.99 -1.40
CA LYS A 359 26.38 -4.89 -1.79
C LYS A 359 27.02 -6.26 -1.91
N GLY A 360 26.88 -7.09 -0.88
CA GLY A 360 27.46 -8.42 -0.82
C GLY A 360 26.97 -9.34 -1.94
N VAL A 361 25.66 -9.40 -2.16
CA VAL A 361 25.09 -10.19 -3.27
C VAL A 361 25.61 -9.68 -4.62
N ALA A 362 25.63 -8.36 -4.85
CA ALA A 362 26.12 -7.79 -6.11
C ALA A 362 27.59 -8.16 -6.37
N GLN A 363 28.45 -8.11 -5.34
CA GLN A 363 29.85 -8.49 -5.45
C GLN A 363 30.01 -9.99 -5.74
N LEU A 364 29.28 -10.85 -5.03
CA LEU A 364 29.39 -12.30 -5.20
C LEU A 364 28.91 -12.77 -6.58
N LEU A 365 27.96 -12.09 -7.21
CA LEU A 365 27.47 -12.40 -8.56
C LEU A 365 28.51 -12.17 -9.69
N HIS A 366 29.63 -11.50 -9.40
CA HIS A 366 30.77 -11.43 -10.33
C HIS A 366 31.57 -12.73 -10.37
N THR A 367 31.55 -13.51 -9.29
CA THR A 367 32.37 -14.73 -9.14
C THR A 367 31.52 -16.00 -9.18
N ILE A 368 30.36 -16.01 -8.53
CA ILE A 368 29.49 -17.18 -8.42
C ILE A 368 28.47 -17.18 -9.56
N PRO A 369 28.48 -18.19 -10.45
CA PRO A 369 27.54 -18.22 -11.56
C PRO A 369 26.11 -18.48 -11.07
N VAL A 370 25.20 -17.62 -11.51
CA VAL A 370 23.77 -17.70 -11.24
C VAL A 370 23.03 -17.66 -12.56
N TYR A 371 22.06 -18.53 -12.71
CA TYR A 371 21.21 -18.63 -13.88
C TYR A 371 19.75 -18.40 -13.50
N GLY A 372 19.08 -17.49 -14.21
CA GLY A 372 17.64 -17.35 -14.18
C GLY A 372 17.03 -18.00 -15.41
N CYS A 373 15.87 -18.63 -15.29
CA CYS A 373 15.12 -19.08 -16.45
C CYS A 373 14.50 -17.87 -17.17
N SER A 374 14.64 -17.77 -18.49
CA SER A 374 14.06 -16.68 -19.27
C SER A 374 12.52 -16.74 -19.35
N GLU A 375 11.92 -17.85 -18.92
CA GLU A 375 10.54 -18.24 -19.25
C GLU A 375 9.69 -18.54 -18.01
N CYS A 376 10.32 -18.80 -16.87
CA CYS A 376 9.65 -18.94 -15.58
C CYS A 376 10.50 -18.29 -14.47
N SER A 377 10.05 -18.39 -13.22
CA SER A 377 10.73 -17.80 -12.06
C SER A 377 11.78 -18.70 -11.41
N GLU A 378 12.21 -19.79 -12.07
CA GLU A 378 13.23 -20.68 -11.52
C GLU A 378 14.62 -20.04 -11.62
N VAL A 379 15.41 -20.25 -10.58
CA VAL A 379 16.79 -19.76 -10.45
C VAL A 379 17.67 -20.92 -10.04
N HIS A 380 18.90 -20.94 -10.53
CA HIS A 380 19.89 -21.96 -10.21
C HIS A 380 21.25 -21.32 -9.96
N VAL A 381 21.97 -21.84 -8.97
CA VAL A 381 23.29 -21.36 -8.56
C VAL A 381 24.25 -22.54 -8.71
N ALA A 382 25.01 -22.56 -9.79
CA ALA A 382 25.96 -23.61 -10.15
C ALA A 382 26.75 -23.19 -11.38
N LEU A 383 27.78 -23.95 -11.77
CA LEU A 383 28.54 -23.72 -13.02
C LEU A 383 27.65 -23.84 -14.27
N GLU A 384 26.70 -24.79 -14.28
CA GLU A 384 25.78 -25.06 -15.37
C GLU A 384 24.33 -25.17 -14.89
N GLY A 385 23.37 -24.90 -15.77
CA GLY A 385 21.94 -25.05 -15.48
C GLY A 385 21.52 -26.50 -15.24
N HIS A 386 20.56 -26.73 -14.33
CA HIS A 386 20.07 -28.08 -14.07
C HIS A 386 19.19 -28.66 -15.21
N GLN A 387 19.08 -29.99 -15.25
CA GLN A 387 18.31 -30.76 -16.23
C GLN A 387 16.97 -31.30 -15.67
N ILE A 388 16.48 -30.70 -14.59
CA ILE A 388 15.13 -30.98 -14.06
C ILE A 388 14.07 -30.42 -15.02
N LYS A 389 13.11 -31.27 -15.41
CA LYS A 389 12.06 -31.01 -16.41
C LYS A 389 10.78 -30.53 -15.74
N ASP A 390 10.82 -29.35 -15.13
CA ASP A 390 9.69 -28.74 -14.41
C ASP A 390 9.46 -27.27 -14.76
N CYS A 391 9.95 -26.81 -15.91
CA CYS A 391 9.70 -25.46 -16.38
C CYS A 391 8.20 -25.21 -16.58
N LEU A 392 7.69 -24.17 -15.92
CA LEU A 392 6.29 -23.72 -16.02
C LEU A 392 6.12 -22.56 -17.01
N GLY A 393 7.12 -22.31 -17.85
CA GLY A 393 7.10 -21.23 -18.83
C GLY A 393 6.14 -21.49 -19.98
N PRO A 394 5.71 -20.45 -20.73
CA PRO A 394 4.72 -20.58 -21.81
C PRO A 394 5.13 -21.56 -22.91
N THR A 395 6.43 -21.61 -23.24
CA THR A 395 7.05 -22.43 -24.28
C THR A 395 7.58 -23.78 -23.75
N SER A 396 7.23 -24.16 -22.52
CA SER A 396 7.78 -25.36 -21.87
C SER A 396 7.46 -26.65 -22.64
N ARG A 397 6.30 -26.73 -23.30
CA ARG A 397 5.89 -27.90 -24.08
C ARG A 397 6.89 -28.23 -25.20
N ASP A 398 7.34 -27.21 -25.91
CA ASP A 398 8.27 -27.36 -27.05
C ASP A 398 9.68 -27.74 -26.58
N ARG A 399 10.06 -27.31 -25.36
CA ARG A 399 11.34 -27.64 -24.73
C ARG A 399 11.27 -28.86 -23.80
N HIS A 400 10.21 -29.68 -23.89
CA HIS A 400 10.02 -30.85 -23.02
C HIS A 400 10.18 -30.53 -21.52
N SER A 401 9.63 -29.40 -21.08
CA SER A 401 9.71 -28.84 -19.74
C SER A 401 11.11 -28.48 -19.24
N LEU A 402 12.10 -28.38 -20.13
CA LEU A 402 13.43 -27.87 -19.80
C LEU A 402 13.42 -26.34 -19.68
N HIS A 403 14.24 -25.85 -18.76
CA HIS A 403 14.46 -24.43 -18.53
C HIS A 403 15.37 -23.83 -19.60
N SER A 404 15.14 -22.55 -19.91
CA SER A 404 15.97 -21.77 -20.82
C SER A 404 16.82 -20.83 -19.99
N TRP A 405 18.05 -21.25 -19.69
CA TRP A 405 18.94 -20.55 -18.76
C TRP A 405 19.58 -19.33 -19.40
N VAL A 406 19.53 -18.20 -18.70
CA VAL A 406 20.26 -16.98 -18.99
C VAL A 406 21.01 -16.53 -17.74
N ARG A 407 22.01 -15.66 -17.89
CA ARG A 407 22.72 -15.09 -16.74
C ARG A 407 21.71 -14.41 -15.79
N GLY A 408 21.76 -14.80 -14.53
CA GLY A 408 20.93 -14.25 -13.47
C GLY A 408 21.37 -12.85 -13.04
N SER A 409 20.42 -12.11 -12.46
CA SER A 409 20.57 -10.77 -11.90
C SER A 409 20.44 -10.80 -10.38
N ILE A 410 20.81 -9.70 -9.72
CA ILE A 410 20.57 -9.54 -8.27
C ILE A 410 19.09 -9.71 -7.91
N ASP A 411 18.18 -9.26 -8.78
CA ASP A 411 16.73 -9.39 -8.57
C ASP A 411 16.22 -10.84 -8.72
N ASP A 412 17.04 -11.76 -9.24
CA ASP A 412 16.75 -13.19 -9.23
C ASP A 412 17.14 -13.83 -7.89
N ILE A 413 18.10 -13.23 -7.17
CA ILE A 413 18.52 -13.69 -5.84
C ILE A 413 17.68 -13.02 -4.75
N LEU A 414 17.56 -11.69 -4.79
CA LEU A 414 16.77 -10.85 -3.89
C LEU A 414 15.51 -10.39 -4.64
N VAL A 415 14.39 -11.07 -4.42
CA VAL A 415 13.14 -10.71 -5.13
C VAL A 415 12.69 -9.31 -4.69
N PRO A 416 12.62 -8.33 -5.62
CA PRO A 416 12.26 -6.97 -5.27
C PRO A 416 10.78 -6.90 -4.90
N ILE A 417 10.52 -6.54 -3.65
CA ILE A 417 9.18 -6.20 -3.16
C ILE A 417 9.15 -4.71 -2.87
N GLU A 418 8.30 -4.01 -3.59
CA GLU A 418 8.12 -2.57 -3.45
C GLU A 418 6.87 -2.23 -2.64
N SER A 419 6.91 -1.06 -2.01
CA SER A 419 5.75 -0.37 -1.44
C SER A 419 5.77 1.07 -1.94
N TYR A 420 4.60 1.70 -1.96
CA TYR A 420 4.57 3.15 -2.03
C TYR A 420 5.18 3.75 -0.78
N HIS A 421 5.94 4.83 -0.96
CA HIS A 421 6.38 5.67 0.13
C HIS A 421 5.22 6.53 0.64
N LEU A 422 5.04 6.60 1.95
CA LEU A 422 4.01 7.42 2.60
C LEU A 422 4.64 8.46 3.52
N TYR A 423 4.37 9.74 3.26
CA TYR A 423 4.70 10.79 4.22
C TYR A 423 3.97 10.54 5.56
N ASP A 424 2.68 10.19 5.53
CA ASP A 424 1.89 9.85 6.71
C ASP A 424 1.05 8.59 6.46
N PRO A 425 1.31 7.45 7.14
CA PRO A 425 0.51 6.23 6.99
C PRO A 425 -0.97 6.39 7.38
N PHE A 426 -1.29 7.46 8.12
CA PHE A 426 -2.65 7.82 8.52
C PHE A 426 -3.20 9.03 7.74
N GLY A 427 -2.45 9.48 6.74
CA GLY A 427 -2.79 10.58 5.84
C GLY A 427 -3.76 10.14 4.73
N ARG A 428 -3.58 10.73 3.54
CA ARG A 428 -4.43 10.44 2.38
C ARG A 428 -4.10 9.06 1.82
N ARG A 429 -5.13 8.26 1.53
CA ARG A 429 -4.93 6.98 0.84
C ARG A 429 -4.60 7.21 -0.62
N ILE A 430 -3.55 6.56 -1.10
CA ILE A 430 -3.14 6.58 -2.51
C ILE A 430 -4.28 6.05 -3.38
N LYS A 431 -4.74 6.88 -4.33
CA LYS A 431 -5.78 6.55 -5.31
C LYS A 431 -5.14 5.97 -6.56
N HIS A 432 -5.95 5.43 -7.46
CA HIS A 432 -5.42 4.87 -8.70
C HIS A 432 -4.85 5.97 -9.60
N GLU A 433 -5.53 7.11 -9.67
CA GLU A 433 -5.23 8.22 -10.55
C GLU A 433 -3.94 8.92 -10.11
N THR A 434 -3.77 9.12 -8.80
CA THR A 434 -2.60 9.78 -8.20
C THR A 434 -1.43 8.84 -7.94
N ARG A 435 -1.51 7.56 -8.32
CA ARG A 435 -0.48 6.56 -7.97
C ARG A 435 0.93 6.91 -8.46
N PHE A 436 1.03 7.68 -9.54
CA PHE A 436 2.31 8.08 -10.13
C PHE A 436 2.94 9.30 -9.44
N GLU A 437 2.21 9.96 -8.54
CA GLU A 437 2.70 11.06 -7.72
C GLU A 437 3.52 10.55 -6.53
N TYR A 438 3.41 9.26 -6.21
CA TYR A 438 4.11 8.61 -5.10
C TYR A 438 5.29 7.79 -5.63
N ASP A 439 6.39 7.82 -4.87
CA ASP A 439 7.55 6.98 -5.15
C ASP A 439 7.30 5.53 -4.72
N ARG A 440 7.96 4.62 -5.45
CA ARG A 440 7.99 3.19 -5.19
C ARG A 440 9.38 2.86 -4.67
N ILE A 441 9.45 2.37 -3.44
CA ILE A 441 10.71 2.01 -2.78
C ILE A 441 10.62 0.59 -2.21
N PRO A 442 11.76 -0.08 -1.91
CA PRO A 442 11.72 -1.41 -1.31
C PRO A 442 10.89 -1.43 -0.03
N ALA A 443 10.02 -2.42 0.14
CA ALA A 443 9.10 -2.51 1.28
C ALA A 443 9.84 -2.64 2.63
N VAL A 444 11.05 -3.22 2.63
CA VAL A 444 11.94 -3.24 3.79
C VAL A 444 12.36 -1.82 4.19
N VAL A 445 12.72 -0.99 3.21
CA VAL A 445 13.14 0.40 3.42
C VAL A 445 11.96 1.24 3.93
N GLU A 446 10.80 1.13 3.29
CA GLU A 446 9.58 1.82 3.76
C GLU A 446 9.21 1.39 5.18
N LEU A 447 9.32 0.10 5.53
CA LEU A 447 9.10 -0.39 6.88
C LEU A 447 10.06 0.25 7.89
N CYS A 448 11.34 0.38 7.55
CA CYS A 448 12.33 1.07 8.37
C CYS A 448 12.00 2.56 8.53
N ILE A 449 11.60 3.25 7.45
CA ILE A 449 11.19 4.66 7.50
C ILE A 449 10.02 4.86 8.45
N GLN A 450 8.97 4.05 8.30
CA GLN A 450 7.80 4.13 9.18
C GLN A 450 8.12 3.70 10.62
N ALA A 451 9.20 2.95 10.82
CA ALA A 451 9.69 2.57 12.15
C ALA A 451 10.57 3.64 12.83
N GLY A 452 10.92 4.71 12.12
CA GLY A 452 11.64 5.85 12.68
C GLY A 452 12.99 6.16 12.01
N VAL A 453 13.34 5.47 10.92
CA VAL A 453 14.53 5.82 10.14
C VAL A 453 14.27 7.05 9.30
N ASP A 454 15.14 8.05 9.41
CA ASP A 454 15.05 9.28 8.62
C ASP A 454 15.92 9.18 7.38
N ILE A 455 15.29 9.28 6.21
CA ILE A 455 15.96 9.34 4.91
C ILE A 455 15.53 10.68 4.28
N PRO A 456 16.46 11.63 4.05
CA PRO A 456 16.13 12.97 3.55
C PRO A 456 15.30 12.97 2.26
N GLU A 457 15.59 12.02 1.36
CA GLU A 457 14.91 11.83 0.07
C GLU A 457 13.48 11.29 0.22
N TYR A 458 13.19 10.59 1.32
CA TYR A 458 11.91 9.95 1.61
C TYR A 458 11.39 10.38 3.01
N PRO A 459 11.00 11.66 3.15
CA PRO A 459 10.59 12.20 4.44
C PRO A 459 9.30 11.54 4.95
N SER A 460 9.21 11.37 6.27
CA SER A 460 8.00 10.84 6.91
C SER A 460 7.62 11.69 8.12
N ARG A 461 6.31 11.86 8.34
CA ARG A 461 5.73 12.61 9.44
C ARG A 461 6.01 11.92 10.77
N ARG A 462 6.77 12.57 11.63
CA ARG A 462 6.99 12.15 13.02
C ARG A 462 5.93 12.77 13.93
N ARG A 463 4.99 11.96 14.41
CA ARG A 463 3.85 12.42 15.21
C ARG A 463 4.25 12.57 16.68
N MET A 464 3.88 13.70 17.29
CA MET A 464 3.97 13.92 18.74
C MET A 464 2.64 13.69 19.45
N LYS A 465 1.53 13.81 18.72
CA LYS A 465 0.18 13.56 19.23
C LYS A 465 -0.38 12.29 18.58
N PRO A 466 -0.98 11.38 19.37
CA PRO A 466 -1.57 10.17 18.83
C PRO A 466 -2.81 10.51 17.99
N ILE A 467 -3.09 9.68 16.99
CA ILE A 467 -4.37 9.70 16.28
C ILE A 467 -5.48 9.19 17.21
N ARG A 468 -6.70 9.65 16.97
CA ARG A 468 -7.90 9.16 17.66
C ARG A 468 -8.86 8.56 16.65
N MET A 469 -9.44 7.41 16.98
CA MET A 469 -10.35 6.69 16.08
C MET A 469 -11.60 6.19 16.80
N ILE A 470 -12.73 6.20 16.10
CA ILE A 470 -13.93 5.43 16.49
C ILE A 470 -14.20 4.41 15.38
N GLY A 471 -14.12 3.13 15.73
CA GLY A 471 -14.15 2.03 14.77
C GLY A 471 -13.04 2.15 13.72
N LYS A 472 -13.45 2.47 12.48
CA LYS A 472 -12.54 2.68 11.33
C LYS A 472 -12.34 4.15 10.96
N LYS A 473 -13.10 5.07 11.56
CA LYS A 473 -13.05 6.49 11.24
C LYS A 473 -12.00 7.17 12.10
N VAL A 474 -11.07 7.88 11.47
CA VAL A 474 -10.11 8.75 12.15
C VAL A 474 -10.84 10.05 12.49
N ILE A 475 -10.89 10.39 13.77
CA ILE A 475 -11.58 11.61 14.26
C ILE A 475 -10.61 12.76 14.38
N ASP A 476 -9.39 12.46 14.83
CA ASP A 476 -8.32 13.44 14.96
C ASP A 476 -7.04 12.85 14.38
N ARG A 477 -6.47 13.58 13.42
CA ARG A 477 -5.19 13.29 12.77
C ARG A 477 -4.02 13.97 13.48
N GLY A 478 -4.21 14.58 14.63
CA GLY A 478 -3.14 15.26 15.38
C GLY A 478 -2.62 16.51 14.68
N GLY A 479 -3.51 17.28 14.05
CA GLY A 479 -3.20 18.47 13.26
C GLY A 479 -2.92 18.21 11.77
N PHE A 480 -3.06 19.25 10.96
CA PHE A 480 -2.70 19.25 9.54
C PHE A 480 -1.22 19.63 9.38
N LEU A 481 -0.47 18.85 8.59
CA LEU A 481 0.87 19.21 8.13
C LEU A 481 0.85 19.11 6.61
N GLU A 482 1.40 20.12 5.95
CA GLU A 482 1.55 20.11 4.51
C GLU A 482 2.60 19.04 4.15
N GLU A 483 2.22 18.14 3.25
CA GLU A 483 3.15 17.10 2.78
C GLU A 483 4.26 17.80 1.98
N PRO A 484 5.55 17.51 2.23
CA PRO A 484 6.62 17.99 1.39
C PRO A 484 6.36 17.59 -0.05
N LYS A 485 6.64 18.48 -1.00
CA LYS A 485 6.61 18.10 -2.41
C LYS A 485 7.55 16.91 -2.62
N PRO A 486 7.13 15.85 -3.32
CA PRO A 486 7.99 14.71 -3.60
C PRO A 486 9.32 15.19 -4.18
N TRP A 487 10.44 14.59 -3.73
CA TRP A 487 11.81 14.97 -4.11
C TRP A 487 12.14 14.79 -5.61
N ARG A 488 11.14 14.55 -6.47
CA ARG A 488 11.21 14.34 -7.93
C ARG A 488 11.66 15.58 -8.74
N LEU A 489 12.43 16.49 -8.12
CA LEU A 489 13.21 17.54 -8.80
C LEU A 489 14.71 17.55 -8.40
N GLY A 490 15.14 16.68 -7.47
CA GLY A 490 16.54 16.55 -7.06
C GLY A 490 17.22 15.41 -7.81
N ASN A 491 18.06 15.76 -8.79
CA ASN A 491 19.05 14.92 -9.47
C ASN A 491 18.85 13.38 -9.39
N PRO A 492 18.29 12.73 -10.45
CA PRO A 492 18.20 11.27 -10.56
C PRO A 492 19.55 10.52 -10.60
N SER A 493 20.65 11.23 -10.38
CA SER A 493 22.04 10.76 -10.48
C SER A 493 22.69 10.38 -9.16
N THR A 494 22.06 10.60 -7.99
CA THR A 494 22.63 10.12 -6.72
C THR A 494 22.28 8.64 -6.53
N PRO A 495 23.28 7.73 -6.50
CA PRO A 495 23.01 6.31 -6.31
C PRO A 495 22.41 6.06 -4.92
N VAL A 496 21.24 5.45 -4.89
CA VAL A 496 20.55 5.09 -3.65
C VAL A 496 21.01 3.71 -3.20
N ASP A 497 21.85 3.64 -2.17
CA ASP A 497 22.54 2.41 -1.73
C ASP A 497 21.60 1.31 -1.17
N PHE A 498 20.31 1.62 -0.99
CA PHE A 498 19.30 0.71 -0.47
C PHE A 498 18.34 0.13 -1.53
N ASP A 499 18.59 0.34 -2.82
CA ASP A 499 17.91 -0.37 -3.92
C ASP A 499 18.85 -1.36 -4.63
N THR A 500 18.29 -2.27 -5.43
CA THR A 500 19.07 -3.23 -6.24
C THR A 500 19.41 -2.71 -7.64
N TYR A 501 18.96 -1.50 -8.01
CA TYR A 501 19.06 -0.98 -9.37
C TYR A 501 20.53 -0.81 -9.78
N ARG A 502 20.93 -1.44 -10.88
CA ARG A 502 22.33 -1.45 -11.38
C ARG A 502 23.36 -1.78 -10.28
N ALA A 503 23.00 -2.58 -9.27
CA ALA A 503 23.89 -2.86 -8.14
C ALA A 503 25.22 -3.50 -8.57
N ASN A 504 25.18 -4.40 -9.55
CA ASN A 504 26.39 -5.05 -10.10
C ASN A 504 27.36 -4.08 -10.77
N GLU A 505 26.86 -2.92 -11.24
CA GLU A 505 27.69 -1.87 -11.83
C GLU A 505 28.20 -0.89 -10.77
N ARG A 506 27.42 -0.67 -9.71
CA ARG A 506 27.80 0.15 -8.55
C ARG A 506 28.87 -0.52 -7.70
N PHE A 507 28.86 -1.84 -7.62
CA PHE A 507 29.78 -2.62 -6.79
C PHE A 507 30.72 -3.46 -7.66
N PRO A 508 32.03 -3.16 -7.67
CA PRO A 508 33.00 -3.86 -8.50
C PRO A 508 33.22 -5.30 -8.03
N PRO A 509 33.78 -6.18 -8.90
CA PRO A 509 34.18 -7.52 -8.52
C PRO A 509 35.08 -7.51 -7.27
N PRO A 510 34.86 -8.40 -6.30
CA PRO A 510 35.69 -8.50 -5.11
C PRO A 510 37.06 -9.10 -5.43
N LEU A 511 38.05 -8.81 -4.59
CA LEU A 511 39.32 -9.53 -4.60
C LEU A 511 39.10 -10.98 -4.18
N SER A 512 39.84 -11.92 -4.75
CA SER A 512 39.66 -13.35 -4.48
C SER A 512 39.78 -13.71 -3.00
N GLU A 513 40.64 -13.00 -2.26
CA GLU A 513 40.89 -13.21 -0.83
C GLU A 513 39.71 -12.74 0.05
N ASP A 514 38.94 -11.77 -0.43
CA ASP A 514 37.80 -11.20 0.29
C ASP A 514 36.51 -12.00 0.11
N ILE A 515 36.45 -12.92 -0.89
CA ILE A 515 35.22 -13.64 -1.25
C ILE A 515 34.60 -14.37 -0.04
N PRO A 516 35.33 -15.17 0.76
CA PRO A 516 34.73 -15.88 1.89
C PRO A 516 34.24 -14.92 2.98
N ARG A 517 34.95 -13.81 3.22
CA ARG A 517 34.57 -12.79 4.19
C ARG A 517 33.29 -12.07 3.76
N ILE A 518 33.23 -11.62 2.50
CA ILE A 518 32.04 -11.00 1.92
C ILE A 518 30.87 -11.96 1.96
N ALA A 519 31.08 -13.24 1.64
CA ALA A 519 30.06 -14.27 1.70
C ALA A 519 29.49 -14.44 3.12
N GLN A 520 30.34 -14.46 4.14
CA GLN A 520 29.90 -14.56 5.53
C GLN A 520 29.15 -13.29 5.98
N GLU A 521 29.68 -12.10 5.71
CA GLU A 521 29.02 -10.82 6.01
C GLU A 521 27.65 -10.73 5.31
N THR A 522 27.54 -11.24 4.08
CA THR A 522 26.28 -11.28 3.31
C THR A 522 25.28 -12.26 3.90
N MET A 523 25.72 -13.45 4.34
CA MET A 523 24.89 -14.44 5.03
C MET A 523 24.34 -13.87 6.33
N ASP A 524 25.20 -13.24 7.14
CA ASP A 524 24.83 -12.64 8.42
C ASP A 524 23.85 -11.47 8.23
N ALA A 525 24.06 -10.66 7.19
CA ALA A 525 23.15 -9.57 6.83
C ALA A 525 21.77 -10.10 6.37
N TYR A 526 21.72 -11.14 5.54
CA TYR A 526 20.48 -11.78 5.11
C TYR A 526 19.65 -12.30 6.30
N ASP A 527 20.35 -12.98 7.21
CA ASP A 527 19.82 -13.47 8.48
C ASP A 527 19.25 -12.35 9.35
N PHE A 528 20.03 -11.28 9.50
CA PHE A 528 19.69 -10.14 10.33
C PHE A 528 18.46 -9.41 9.79
N VAL A 529 18.44 -9.07 8.49
CA VAL A 529 17.30 -8.40 7.83
C VAL A 529 16.02 -9.20 8.04
N ARG A 530 16.05 -10.51 7.78
CA ARG A 530 14.87 -11.37 7.99
C ARG A 530 14.38 -11.34 9.45
N SER A 531 15.30 -11.42 10.41
CA SER A 531 14.97 -11.39 11.83
C SER A 531 14.44 -10.02 12.29
N GLY A 532 15.00 -8.93 11.75
CA GLY A 532 14.65 -7.56 12.09
C GLY A 532 13.30 -7.17 11.49
N VAL A 533 13.04 -7.48 10.21
CA VAL A 533 11.72 -7.34 9.58
C VAL A 533 10.66 -8.09 10.40
N MET A 534 10.94 -9.32 10.82
CA MET A 534 10.03 -10.08 11.68
C MET A 534 9.76 -9.37 13.02
N LYS A 535 10.77 -8.78 13.66
CA LYS A 535 10.60 -8.03 14.91
C LYS A 535 9.79 -6.75 14.71
N LEU A 536 10.07 -5.98 13.65
CA LEU A 536 9.33 -4.76 13.31
C LEU A 536 7.86 -5.05 13.01
N MET A 537 7.58 -6.07 12.19
CA MET A 537 6.21 -6.48 11.81
C MET A 537 5.37 -7.04 12.98
N LYS A 538 5.97 -7.34 14.15
CA LYS A 538 5.18 -7.65 15.37
C LYS A 538 4.42 -6.43 15.89
N LYS A 539 4.88 -5.22 15.58
CA LYS A 539 4.30 -3.94 16.07
C LYS A 539 3.77 -3.08 14.91
N TYR A 540 4.57 -2.89 13.87
CA TYR A 540 4.21 -2.13 12.68
C TYR A 540 3.32 -2.95 11.76
N THR A 541 2.26 -2.32 11.24
CA THR A 541 1.31 -2.99 10.36
C THR A 541 1.79 -2.93 8.93
N VAL A 542 1.84 -4.07 8.26
CA VAL A 542 2.09 -4.18 6.82
C VAL A 542 0.97 -4.99 6.20
N LYS A 543 0.48 -4.55 5.05
CA LYS A 543 -0.57 -5.22 4.28
C LYS A 543 0.02 -5.86 3.04
N ALA A 544 -0.45 -7.05 2.73
CA ALA A 544 -0.14 -7.73 1.48
C ALA A 544 -1.44 -8.04 0.73
N CYS A 545 -1.36 -8.06 -0.60
CA CYS A 545 -2.47 -8.53 -1.41
C CYS A 545 -2.54 -10.06 -1.33
N GLY A 546 -3.72 -10.58 -0.99
CA GLY A 546 -3.98 -12.02 -0.98
C GLY A 546 -3.97 -12.69 -2.36
N TYR A 547 -3.63 -11.99 -3.45
CA TYR A 547 -3.67 -12.53 -4.81
C TYR A 547 -2.42 -12.23 -5.65
N CYS A 548 -1.78 -11.08 -5.47
CA CYS A 548 -0.52 -10.70 -6.12
C CYS A 548 0.58 -10.44 -5.08
N SER A 549 1.76 -10.04 -5.53
CA SER A 549 2.92 -9.70 -4.70
C SER A 549 2.89 -8.27 -4.15
N GLU A 550 1.81 -7.51 -4.36
CA GLU A 550 1.73 -6.12 -3.88
C GLU A 550 1.74 -6.06 -2.35
N VAL A 551 2.58 -5.16 -1.81
CA VAL A 551 2.73 -4.89 -0.38
C VAL A 551 2.53 -3.39 -0.13
N HIS A 552 2.02 -3.08 1.06
CA HIS A 552 1.83 -1.72 1.52
C HIS A 552 2.17 -1.63 3.01
N VAL A 553 3.14 -0.79 3.36
CA VAL A 553 3.50 -0.55 4.76
C VAL A 553 2.54 0.48 5.34
N GLY A 554 1.76 0.08 6.34
CA GLY A 554 0.75 0.94 6.94
C GLY A 554 -0.51 0.19 7.40
N PRO A 555 -1.40 0.89 8.12
CA PRO A 555 -2.63 0.30 8.68
C PRO A 555 -3.65 -0.10 7.60
N TRP A 556 -3.64 0.55 6.44
CA TRP A 556 -4.61 0.34 5.36
C TRP A 556 -3.88 0.29 4.03
N GLY A 557 -4.18 -0.72 3.20
CA GLY A 557 -3.63 -0.76 1.86
C GLY A 557 -4.19 0.35 0.95
N HIS A 558 -3.46 0.66 -0.12
CA HIS A 558 -3.86 1.68 -1.09
C HIS A 558 -5.11 1.31 -1.91
N ASN A 559 -5.70 2.30 -2.56
CA ASN A 559 -6.89 2.17 -3.41
C ASN A 559 -6.59 2.04 -4.90
N ALA A 560 -5.32 2.02 -5.30
CA ALA A 560 -4.96 1.85 -6.70
C ALA A 560 -5.47 0.51 -7.30
N LYS A 561 -5.93 0.56 -8.55
CA LYS A 561 -6.64 -0.52 -9.24
C LYS A 561 -5.79 -1.24 -10.30
N PHE A 562 -4.63 -1.76 -9.92
CA PHE A 562 -3.71 -2.44 -10.87
C PHE A 562 -3.42 -3.90 -10.50
N CYS A 563 -4.22 -4.51 -9.61
CA CYS A 563 -4.10 -5.93 -9.31
C CYS A 563 -4.54 -6.76 -10.53
N GLY A 564 -3.60 -7.35 -11.28
CA GLY A 564 -3.88 -8.21 -12.44
C GLY A 564 -4.14 -9.69 -12.11
N ALA A 565 -4.17 -10.07 -10.82
CA ALA A 565 -4.22 -11.47 -10.41
C ALA A 565 -5.58 -12.15 -10.67
N PHE A 566 -5.69 -13.44 -10.31
CA PHE A 566 -6.90 -14.24 -10.50
C PHE A 566 -8.18 -13.52 -10.05
N LYS A 567 -9.21 -13.55 -10.92
CA LYS A 567 -10.50 -12.87 -10.73
C LYS A 567 -10.39 -11.37 -10.42
N HIS A 568 -9.42 -10.66 -10.99
CA HIS A 568 -9.32 -9.21 -10.82
C HIS A 568 -10.47 -8.43 -11.46
N GLN A 569 -11.04 -8.91 -12.57
CA GLN A 569 -12.19 -8.29 -13.22
C GLN A 569 -13.39 -8.15 -12.27
N TRP A 570 -13.65 -9.19 -11.46
CA TRP A 570 -14.68 -9.20 -10.41
C TRP A 570 -14.39 -8.25 -9.25
N ARG A 571 -13.18 -7.71 -9.17
CA ARG A 571 -12.72 -6.80 -8.12
C ARG A 571 -12.39 -5.41 -8.66
N ASP A 572 -12.68 -5.12 -9.94
CA ASP A 572 -12.34 -3.85 -10.57
C ASP A 572 -10.84 -3.51 -10.41
N GLY A 573 -9.97 -4.51 -10.57
CA GLY A 573 -8.51 -4.36 -10.41
C GLY A 573 -8.05 -4.05 -8.97
N LYS A 574 -8.93 -4.08 -7.97
CA LYS A 574 -8.59 -3.76 -6.58
C LYS A 574 -7.84 -4.89 -5.87
N HIS A 575 -6.96 -4.51 -4.96
CA HIS A 575 -6.18 -5.43 -4.15
C HIS A 575 -7.03 -6.06 -3.04
N GLY A 576 -6.79 -7.35 -2.79
CA GLY A 576 -7.44 -8.10 -1.71
C GLY A 576 -6.63 -8.06 -0.44
N TRP A 577 -6.55 -6.89 0.20
CA TRP A 577 -5.67 -6.63 1.35
C TRP A 577 -5.92 -7.57 2.54
N GLN A 578 -4.83 -8.02 3.13
CA GLN A 578 -4.76 -8.76 4.40
C GLN A 578 -3.46 -8.37 5.13
N ASP A 579 -3.33 -8.74 6.40
CA ASP A 579 -2.04 -8.59 7.10
C ASP A 579 -0.96 -9.40 6.38
N ALA A 580 0.24 -8.83 6.25
CA ALA A 580 1.36 -9.46 5.59
C ALA A 580 2.08 -10.43 6.54
N ILE A 581 2.67 -11.49 5.98
CA ILE A 581 3.72 -12.26 6.65
C ILE A 581 5.11 -11.78 6.21
N VAL A 582 6.15 -12.16 6.98
CA VAL A 582 7.54 -11.79 6.67
C VAL A 582 7.93 -12.19 5.25
N ASP A 583 7.52 -13.37 4.79
CA ASP A 583 7.81 -13.87 3.44
C ASP A 583 7.09 -13.11 2.32
N GLU A 584 6.14 -12.22 2.63
CA GLU A 584 5.55 -11.32 1.63
C GLU A 584 6.31 -10.01 1.51
N VAL A 585 6.97 -9.56 2.58
CA VAL A 585 7.80 -8.34 2.61
C VAL A 585 9.23 -8.64 2.18
N PHE A 586 9.77 -9.77 2.63
CA PHE A 586 11.10 -10.26 2.34
C PHE A 586 11.07 -11.76 1.96
N PRO A 587 10.57 -12.08 0.75
CA PRO A 587 10.42 -13.46 0.27
C PRO A 587 11.76 -14.17 0.08
N PRO A 588 11.92 -15.41 0.58
CA PRO A 588 13.03 -16.26 0.17
C PRO A 588 12.78 -16.80 -1.24
N ASN A 589 13.72 -16.61 -2.16
CA ASN A 589 13.71 -17.33 -3.44
C ASN A 589 14.47 -18.66 -3.27
N CYS A 590 13.78 -19.80 -3.27
CA CYS A 590 14.41 -21.09 -2.99
C CYS A 590 14.89 -21.81 -4.26
N VAL A 591 16.18 -22.13 -4.31
CA VAL A 591 16.84 -22.86 -5.40
C VAL A 591 17.18 -24.29 -4.97
N TRP A 592 17.41 -25.17 -5.95
CA TRP A 592 17.95 -26.51 -5.67
C TRP A 592 19.37 -26.39 -5.09
N HIS A 593 19.60 -27.05 -3.96
CA HIS A 593 20.92 -27.08 -3.32
C HIS A 593 21.88 -27.95 -4.12
N VAL A 594 23.08 -27.44 -4.39
CA VAL A 594 24.12 -28.14 -5.17
C VAL A 594 25.28 -28.50 -4.24
N ARG A 595 25.44 -29.80 -3.96
CA ARG A 595 26.48 -30.30 -3.04
C ARG A 595 27.89 -30.12 -3.59
N ASP A 596 28.06 -30.44 -4.87
CA ASP A 596 29.31 -30.26 -5.59
C ASP A 596 29.00 -29.46 -6.86
N PRO A 597 29.37 -28.16 -6.91
CA PRO A 597 29.18 -27.33 -8.10
C PRO A 597 29.92 -27.85 -9.35
N ARG A 598 30.91 -28.74 -9.17
CA ARG A 598 31.64 -29.43 -10.27
C ARG A 598 31.07 -30.81 -10.57
N GLY A 599 30.10 -31.27 -9.80
CA GLY A 599 29.43 -32.55 -9.99
C GLY A 599 28.49 -32.56 -11.20
N PRO A 600 27.87 -33.70 -11.51
CA PRO A 600 26.93 -33.81 -12.62
C PRO A 600 25.69 -32.92 -12.41
N PRO A 601 25.08 -32.37 -13.48
CA PRO A 601 23.88 -31.54 -13.37
C PRO A 601 22.71 -32.30 -12.73
N LEU A 602 21.91 -31.58 -11.93
CA LEU A 602 20.74 -32.16 -11.26
C LEU A 602 19.69 -32.65 -12.28
N ARG A 603 19.15 -33.85 -12.08
CA ARG A 603 18.21 -34.51 -13.01
C ARG A 603 16.84 -34.79 -12.41
N SER A 604 15.82 -34.85 -13.26
CA SER A 604 14.43 -35.08 -12.84
C SER A 604 14.23 -36.37 -12.03
N ALA A 605 14.88 -37.47 -12.42
CA ALA A 605 14.76 -38.78 -11.78
C ALA A 605 15.16 -38.76 -10.29
N LEU A 606 16.13 -37.90 -9.94
CA LEU A 606 16.70 -37.82 -8.60
C LEU A 606 16.13 -36.66 -7.77
N LYS A 607 15.10 -35.97 -8.28
CA LYS A 607 14.47 -34.81 -7.62
C LYS A 607 14.05 -35.08 -6.17
N ARG A 608 13.64 -36.32 -5.86
CA ARG A 608 13.24 -36.75 -4.52
C ARG A 608 14.39 -36.77 -3.50
N PHE A 609 15.65 -36.80 -3.94
CA PHE A 609 16.85 -36.83 -3.09
C PHE A 609 17.47 -35.45 -2.88
N TYR A 610 17.17 -34.48 -3.75
CA TYR A 610 17.75 -33.14 -3.68
C TYR A 610 17.06 -32.25 -2.66
N GLY A 611 17.85 -31.42 -1.98
CA GLY A 611 17.42 -30.34 -1.09
C GLY A 611 17.19 -29.01 -1.81
N LYS A 612 16.69 -28.02 -1.07
CA LYS A 612 16.64 -26.62 -1.51
C LYS A 612 17.17 -25.69 -0.42
N ALA A 613 17.62 -24.51 -0.82
CA ALA A 613 17.97 -23.42 0.07
C ALA A 613 17.54 -22.08 -0.54
N PRO A 614 17.39 -21.00 0.23
CA PRO A 614 17.29 -19.65 -0.34
C PRO A 614 18.50 -19.36 -1.24
N ALA A 615 18.28 -18.66 -2.35
CA ALA A 615 19.31 -18.38 -3.35
C ALA A 615 20.50 -17.61 -2.75
N VAL A 616 20.23 -16.67 -1.84
CA VAL A 616 21.27 -15.95 -1.07
C VAL A 616 22.15 -16.93 -0.28
N VAL A 617 21.53 -17.90 0.40
CA VAL A 617 22.24 -18.91 1.20
C VAL A 617 23.11 -19.79 0.30
N GLU A 618 22.58 -20.21 -0.85
CA GLU A 618 23.32 -21.04 -1.81
C GLU A 618 24.52 -20.27 -2.41
N VAL A 619 24.33 -19.01 -2.81
CA VAL A 619 25.41 -18.14 -3.32
C VAL A 619 26.51 -17.95 -2.27
N CYS A 620 26.13 -17.58 -1.04
CA CYS A 620 27.10 -17.34 0.03
C CYS A 620 27.86 -18.62 0.41
N MET A 621 27.17 -19.75 0.51
CA MET A 621 27.80 -21.04 0.83
C MET A 621 28.81 -21.45 -0.25
N GLN A 622 28.47 -21.35 -1.54
CA GLN A 622 29.41 -21.66 -2.63
C GLN A 622 30.61 -20.70 -2.66
N ALA A 623 30.45 -19.49 -2.12
CA ALA A 623 31.52 -18.53 -1.90
C ALA A 623 32.32 -18.73 -0.59
N GLY A 624 32.01 -19.76 0.21
CA GLY A 624 32.77 -20.14 1.41
C GLY A 624 32.17 -19.71 2.74
N ALA A 625 30.93 -19.19 2.76
CA ALA A 625 30.24 -18.87 4.01
C ALA A 625 29.78 -20.13 4.76
N GLN A 626 29.75 -20.05 6.09
CA GLN A 626 29.13 -21.08 6.91
C GLN A 626 27.61 -20.98 6.84
N VAL A 627 26.95 -22.12 6.64
CA VAL A 627 25.48 -22.18 6.57
C VAL A 627 24.87 -22.22 7.97
N PRO A 628 23.96 -21.29 8.32
CA PRO A 628 23.23 -21.34 9.58
C PRO A 628 22.37 -22.61 9.73
N ASP A 629 22.30 -23.16 10.94
CA ASP A 629 21.65 -24.46 11.21
C ASP A 629 20.18 -24.53 10.79
N ARG A 630 19.47 -23.39 10.76
CA ARG A 630 18.06 -23.36 10.34
C ARG A 630 17.83 -23.69 8.86
N TYR A 631 18.85 -23.58 8.01
CA TYR A 631 18.75 -23.87 6.58
C TYR A 631 19.17 -25.31 6.24
N LYS A 632 20.03 -25.93 7.05
CA LYS A 632 20.52 -27.30 6.85
C LYS A 632 19.40 -28.36 6.70
N PRO A 633 18.28 -28.29 7.45
CA PRO A 633 17.15 -29.21 7.30
C PRO A 633 16.54 -29.29 5.91
N MET A 634 16.53 -28.17 5.18
CA MET A 634 15.91 -28.06 3.85
C MET A 634 16.89 -28.51 2.75
N MET A 635 18.19 -28.46 3.03
CA MET A 635 19.26 -28.82 2.10
C MET A 635 19.46 -30.33 1.96
N ARG A 636 18.83 -31.14 2.83
CA ARG A 636 18.87 -32.61 2.79
C ARG A 636 20.29 -33.17 2.77
N LEU A 637 21.17 -32.67 3.63
CA LEU A 637 22.61 -32.97 3.61
C LEU A 637 22.96 -34.43 3.96
N ASP A 638 22.07 -35.13 4.65
CA ASP A 638 22.18 -36.51 5.16
C ASP A 638 21.65 -37.56 4.18
N ILE A 639 20.97 -37.17 3.09
CA ILE A 639 20.46 -38.11 2.09
C ILE A 639 21.58 -38.52 1.15
N ILE A 640 21.83 -39.80 0.93
CA ILE A 640 22.79 -40.22 -0.10
C ILE A 640 22.11 -40.08 -1.47
N VAL A 641 22.74 -39.35 -2.39
CA VAL A 641 22.25 -39.22 -3.78
C VAL A 641 22.80 -40.41 -4.56
N PRO A 642 21.94 -41.25 -5.17
CA PRO A 642 22.38 -42.42 -5.93
C PRO A 642 23.31 -42.04 -7.09
N GLU A 643 24.37 -42.82 -7.28
CA GLU A 643 25.31 -42.65 -8.39
C GLU A 643 24.65 -42.99 -9.74
N SER A 644 25.29 -42.68 -10.86
CA SER A 644 24.69 -42.80 -12.20
C SER A 644 24.15 -44.20 -12.54
N ASP A 645 24.76 -45.25 -11.98
CA ASP A 645 24.39 -46.63 -12.23
C ASP A 645 23.19 -47.05 -11.35
N GLU A 646 23.22 -46.66 -10.08
CA GLU A 646 22.14 -46.85 -9.11
C GLU A 646 20.91 -45.99 -9.43
N ALA A 647 21.13 -44.80 -9.99
CA ALA A 647 20.08 -43.85 -10.35
C ALA A 647 19.06 -44.47 -11.31
N LYS A 648 19.46 -45.42 -12.16
CA LYS A 648 18.55 -46.14 -13.07
C LYS A 648 17.61 -47.10 -12.34
N LEU A 649 17.99 -47.58 -11.15
CA LEU A 649 17.24 -48.55 -10.34
C LEU A 649 16.18 -47.87 -9.45
N VAL A 650 16.35 -46.56 -9.18
CA VAL A 650 15.46 -45.78 -8.31
C VAL A 650 14.65 -44.71 -9.05
N ALA A 651 14.89 -44.52 -10.35
CA ALA A 651 14.28 -43.49 -11.20
C ALA A 651 12.78 -43.70 -11.40
#